data_AF-A0A935HQ56-F1
#
_entry.id   AF-A0A935HQ56-F1
#
_cell.length_a   1.000
_cell.length_b   1.000
_cell.length_c   1.000
_cell.angle_alpha   90.00
_cell.angle_beta   90.00
_cell.angle_gamma   90.00
#
_symmetry.space_group_name_H-M   'P 1'
#
loop_
_entity.id
_entity.type
_entity.pdbx_description
1 polymer ?
#
loop_
_entity_poly.entity_id
_entity_poly.type
_entity_poly.pdbx_seq_one_letter_code
_entity_poly.pdbx_strand_id
1 'polypeptide(L)'
;MKNIYKITFFILFFSILSGCGSDNPVTNPPASNEVIVSSNAKLIPPLDFQNSIVSFSTDSSLITLRQGVASVNSLANGNVLVTENGSGMIRKINSIQTQNGNVILNTSRAALTDVFQKLNLSFDKQLSASDTTSITPGDSVTITRIKRDAVNLIDITLSFQKQLNGVYVSGEITFSISYHVDIRINNFTLQSGKEVSFTPIASVRLKAGLGALSMYETKVKWFDVNFQSFVVPIGGWPVVFTPNNSIYLKFDAEERVTATAEVTSSIQTTTGVTYNNNIWTTFVNESHNFSFVPPLPNLSIEADAKVSLENEVTLRIYGIVGPYISVGPYLNLGVSVTPPIKAELYGGIEGSIGVRVIIFGYQLANYENLIAIAIRQKLWELALSGKISGSVRQAGNFVPISGCQIQAKRNGQIIETGTSLSDGTYEVSLPAASNYEVIYSKTGYISANYFNVNVQTFNTTYIETILQVQNSTMPGSISGILTNATTGLGVQGISLKLRSGYNNTSGTVVTTTTTLSGGSYTFNNVQPGNYTVEASGTGYNTTYFSVYCVGGTNSGNQNATITPNGQNFQWRIVLTWGVNPSDLDAHFTGPLTEGGRFHIYYANRTVSGVGFLDVDDVTSYGPETITLLNQIAGVYRYSVHDYTNRNLTSSFALSNSSAIVKVYKGNTLRATFPVPPGQGGTLWKVCEISDDNIFPLNTFSYVSNPAFITSMEDGMIVPFEKHKDNKGR
;
A
#
# COMPACT_ATOMS: atom_id res chain seq x y z
N MET A 1 -28.15 27.29 22.42
CA MET A 1 -27.10 26.78 21.52
C MET A 1 -27.49 27.13 20.09
N LYS A 2 -27.11 28.34 19.69
CA LYS A 2 -27.24 28.98 18.38
C LYS A 2 -25.81 29.40 18.02
N ASN A 3 -25.35 29.18 16.80
CA ASN A 3 -24.56 30.21 16.12
C ASN A 3 -24.55 29.93 14.61
N ILE A 4 -25.05 30.95 13.93
CA ILE A 4 -25.29 31.11 12.50
C ILE A 4 -24.11 31.95 12.00
N TYR A 5 -23.41 31.51 10.95
CA TYR A 5 -22.62 32.42 10.13
C TYR A 5 -23.35 32.63 8.80
N LYS A 6 -23.93 33.83 8.67
CA LYS A 6 -24.53 34.37 7.45
C LYS A 6 -23.43 34.60 6.42
N ILE A 7 -23.52 33.93 5.27
CA ILE A 7 -22.79 34.30 4.06
C ILE A 7 -23.68 35.27 3.29
N THR A 8 -23.27 36.53 3.23
CA THR A 8 -23.93 37.55 2.42
C THR A 8 -23.42 37.44 0.98
N PHE A 9 -24.31 37.02 0.09
CA PHE A 9 -24.13 37.02 -1.36
C PHE A 9 -24.20 38.47 -1.85
N PHE A 10 -23.11 39.00 -2.44
CA PHE A 10 -23.15 40.26 -3.19
C PHE A 10 -23.01 39.93 -4.68
N ILE A 11 -24.15 39.96 -5.37
CA ILE A 11 -24.22 39.92 -6.83
C ILE A 11 -23.95 41.35 -7.31
N LEU A 12 -22.80 41.59 -7.94
CA LEU A 12 -22.63 42.77 -8.78
C LEU A 12 -22.67 42.34 -10.25
N PHE A 13 -23.82 42.62 -10.86
CA PHE A 13 -24.02 42.71 -12.29
C PHE A 13 -23.15 43.86 -12.83
N PHE A 14 -22.27 43.61 -13.79
CA PHE A 14 -21.87 44.66 -14.74
C PHE A 14 -21.80 44.10 -16.16
N SER A 15 -22.63 44.73 -16.98
CA SER A 15 -22.98 44.47 -18.36
C SER A 15 -21.81 44.68 -19.31
N ILE A 16 -21.73 43.77 -20.28
CA ILE A 16 -20.95 43.87 -21.52
C ILE A 16 -21.47 45.08 -22.32
N LEU A 17 -20.60 46.06 -22.57
CA LEU A 17 -20.76 47.01 -23.67
C LEU A 17 -19.49 47.00 -24.49
N SER A 18 -19.61 46.42 -25.68
CA SER A 18 -18.66 46.49 -26.78
C SER A 18 -18.50 47.95 -27.21
N GLY A 19 -17.30 48.50 -27.05
CA GLY A 19 -16.90 49.79 -27.59
C GLY A 19 -15.60 49.61 -28.37
N CYS A 20 -15.71 49.59 -29.69
CA CYS A 20 -14.57 49.69 -30.60
C CYS A 20 -14.02 51.12 -30.51
N GLY A 21 -12.77 51.29 -30.08
CA GLY A 21 -12.11 52.58 -29.95
C GLY A 21 -10.60 52.39 -30.01
N SER A 22 -10.02 52.72 -31.15
CA SER A 22 -8.59 52.82 -31.38
C SER A 22 -7.98 53.90 -30.49
N ASP A 23 -7.06 53.53 -29.60
CA ASP A 23 -6.03 54.45 -29.10
C ASP A 23 -4.79 53.63 -28.72
N ASN A 24 -3.70 53.88 -29.45
CA ASN A 24 -2.37 53.41 -29.09
C ASN A 24 -1.96 54.05 -27.76
N PRO A 25 -1.59 53.27 -26.71
CA PRO A 25 -0.77 53.84 -25.66
C PRO A 25 0.65 53.97 -26.23
N VAL A 26 1.00 55.21 -26.58
CA VAL A 26 2.40 55.63 -26.69
C VAL A 26 3.09 55.24 -25.39
N THR A 27 3.97 54.25 -25.45
CA THR A 27 4.88 53.92 -24.36
C THR A 27 5.84 55.09 -24.20
N ASN A 28 5.57 55.96 -23.23
CA ASN A 28 6.63 56.80 -22.69
C ASN A 28 7.76 55.87 -22.23
N PRO A 29 9.03 56.10 -22.63
CA PRO A 29 10.14 55.29 -22.14
C PRO A 29 10.21 55.43 -20.61
N PRO A 30 10.50 54.36 -19.85
CA PRO A 30 10.62 54.48 -18.40
C PRO A 30 11.70 55.53 -18.06
N ALA A 31 11.37 56.39 -17.10
CA ALA A 31 12.26 57.41 -16.55
C ALA A 31 13.64 56.80 -16.28
N SER A 32 14.71 57.48 -16.67
CA SER A 32 16.09 56.96 -16.64
C SER A 32 16.37 56.20 -15.33
N ASN A 33 16.48 54.88 -15.43
CA ASN A 33 16.91 54.01 -14.34
C ASN A 33 18.37 54.34 -14.01
N GLU A 34 18.60 55.31 -13.13
CA GLU A 34 19.93 55.67 -12.67
C GLU A 34 20.50 54.50 -11.85
N VAL A 35 21.46 53.79 -12.44
CA VAL A 35 22.23 52.73 -11.79
C VAL A 35 23.48 53.36 -11.20
N ILE A 36 23.68 53.21 -9.90
CA ILE A 36 24.88 53.71 -9.21
C ILE A 36 25.67 52.49 -8.76
N VAL A 37 26.89 52.37 -9.29
CA VAL A 37 27.81 51.27 -9.00
C VAL A 37 28.84 51.71 -7.97
N SER A 38 29.17 50.82 -7.06
CA SER A 38 30.23 50.97 -6.06
C SER A 38 31.55 51.31 -6.75
N SER A 39 32.28 52.29 -6.21
CA SER A 39 33.64 52.62 -6.68
C SER A 39 34.63 51.46 -6.55
N ASN A 40 34.32 50.50 -5.67
CA ASN A 40 35.11 49.28 -5.48
C ASN A 40 34.77 48.16 -6.47
N ALA A 41 33.69 48.26 -7.23
CA ALA A 41 33.35 47.25 -8.23
C ALA A 41 34.29 47.33 -9.43
N LYS A 42 34.77 46.18 -9.91
CA LYS A 42 35.63 46.05 -11.09
C LYS A 42 35.07 44.98 -12.02
N LEU A 43 34.65 45.40 -13.22
CA LEU A 43 34.23 44.49 -14.28
C LEU A 43 35.45 43.96 -15.02
N ILE A 44 35.57 42.64 -15.14
CA ILE A 44 36.44 41.99 -16.13
C ILE A 44 35.53 41.51 -17.27
N PRO A 45 35.61 42.15 -18.46
CA PRO A 45 34.87 41.71 -19.64
C PRO A 45 35.16 40.25 -20.00
N PRO A 46 34.25 39.53 -20.70
CA PRO A 46 34.44 38.11 -21.04
C PRO A 46 35.76 37.82 -21.73
N LEU A 47 36.11 38.64 -22.73
CA LEU A 47 37.30 38.43 -23.54
C LEU A 47 38.57 38.61 -22.70
N ASP A 48 38.58 39.64 -21.85
CA ASP A 48 39.65 39.89 -20.90
C ASP A 48 39.78 38.75 -19.88
N PHE A 49 38.65 38.22 -19.39
CA PHE A 49 38.63 37.10 -18.47
C PHE A 49 39.14 35.83 -19.12
N GLN A 50 38.67 35.50 -20.34
CA GLN A 50 39.13 34.34 -21.10
C GLN A 50 40.63 34.40 -21.42
N ASN A 51 41.12 35.59 -21.79
CA ASN A 51 42.53 35.79 -22.14
C ASN A 51 43.46 35.78 -20.90
N SER A 52 42.93 36.08 -19.72
CA SER A 52 43.70 36.15 -18.49
C SER A 52 43.55 34.92 -17.59
N ILE A 53 42.46 34.17 -17.62
CA ILE A 53 42.25 33.09 -16.65
C ILE A 53 43.31 31.98 -16.76
N VAL A 54 43.93 31.63 -15.62
CA VAL A 54 44.86 30.50 -15.50
C VAL A 54 44.18 29.33 -14.78
N SER A 55 43.57 29.62 -13.63
CA SER A 55 42.88 28.62 -12.81
C SER A 55 42.00 29.30 -11.76
N PHE A 56 41.00 28.60 -11.24
CA PHE A 56 40.29 29.00 -10.03
C PHE A 56 39.82 27.76 -9.25
N SER A 57 39.69 27.85 -7.92
CA SER A 57 39.15 26.78 -7.08
C SER A 57 37.65 26.57 -7.32
N THR A 58 37.10 25.41 -6.96
CA THR A 58 35.70 25.05 -7.17
C THR A 58 34.70 26.02 -6.52
N ASP A 59 35.09 26.67 -5.41
CA ASP A 59 34.32 27.67 -4.68
C ASP A 59 34.71 29.12 -5.00
N SER A 60 35.63 29.27 -5.96
CA SER A 60 36.29 30.51 -6.37
C SER A 60 36.98 31.29 -5.25
N SER A 61 37.35 30.65 -4.12
CA SER A 61 38.15 31.27 -3.06
C SER A 61 39.54 31.67 -3.51
N LEU A 62 40.10 30.97 -4.50
CA LEU A 62 41.36 31.30 -5.15
C LEU A 62 41.14 31.47 -6.65
N ILE A 63 41.55 32.60 -7.23
CA ILE A 63 41.49 32.88 -8.67
C ILE A 63 42.87 33.34 -9.14
N THR A 64 43.42 32.67 -10.14
CA THR A 64 44.72 33.00 -10.74
C THR A 64 44.50 33.52 -12.16
N LEU A 65 44.94 34.76 -12.40
CA LEU A 65 44.85 35.44 -13.70
C LEU A 65 46.26 35.76 -14.21
N ARG A 66 46.46 35.82 -15.52
CA ARG A 66 47.71 36.28 -16.16
C ARG A 66 47.75 37.80 -16.11
N GLN A 67 48.91 38.33 -15.76
CA GLN A 67 49.19 39.76 -15.80
C GLN A 67 49.29 40.24 -17.25
N GLY A 68 48.94 41.50 -17.51
CA GLY A 68 49.08 42.12 -18.85
C GLY A 68 47.75 42.47 -19.54
N VAL A 69 46.62 42.02 -18.99
CA VAL A 69 45.29 42.49 -19.39
C VAL A 69 44.92 43.73 -18.56
N ALA A 70 44.46 44.81 -19.21
CA ALA A 70 44.25 46.10 -18.56
C ALA A 70 43.26 46.04 -17.38
N SER A 71 42.15 45.30 -17.55
CA SER A 71 41.15 45.09 -16.49
C SER A 71 41.72 44.32 -15.29
N VAL A 72 42.62 43.35 -15.52
CA VAL A 72 43.31 42.58 -14.46
C VAL A 72 44.33 43.44 -13.71
N ASN A 73 45.07 44.29 -14.42
CA ASN A 73 46.07 45.18 -13.81
C ASN A 73 45.44 46.27 -12.92
N SER A 74 44.15 46.56 -13.12
CA SER A 74 43.40 47.57 -12.35
C SER A 74 42.85 47.07 -11.01
N LEU A 75 43.00 45.77 -10.71
CA LEU A 75 42.48 45.14 -9.50
C LEU A 75 43.32 45.52 -8.28
N ALA A 76 42.64 45.86 -7.19
CA ALA A 76 43.24 46.16 -5.89
C ALA A 76 42.55 45.39 -4.76
N ASN A 77 43.22 45.33 -3.61
CA ASN A 77 42.62 44.76 -2.41
C ASN A 77 41.32 45.50 -2.04
N GLY A 78 40.28 44.77 -1.63
CA GLY A 78 38.96 45.31 -1.33
C GLY A 78 38.07 45.56 -2.56
N ASN A 79 38.57 45.39 -3.78
CA ASN A 79 37.72 45.45 -4.97
C ASN A 79 36.73 44.28 -5.01
N VAL A 80 35.57 44.52 -5.63
CA VAL A 80 34.55 43.52 -5.91
C VAL A 80 34.65 43.17 -7.39
N LEU A 81 35.23 42.02 -7.66
CA LEU A 81 35.35 41.46 -9.00
C LEU A 81 33.98 41.05 -9.52
N VAL A 82 33.61 41.53 -10.72
CA VAL A 82 32.42 41.14 -11.46
C VAL A 82 32.85 40.58 -12.83
N THR A 83 32.32 39.43 -13.21
CA THR A 83 32.51 38.88 -14.56
C THR A 83 31.27 38.10 -15.00
N GLU A 84 31.02 38.07 -16.30
CA GLU A 84 29.91 37.32 -16.92
C GLU A 84 30.32 35.97 -17.52
N ASN A 85 31.57 35.54 -17.32
CA ASN A 85 32.04 34.25 -17.85
C ASN A 85 31.29 33.06 -17.20
N GLY A 86 30.79 32.12 -18.01
CA GLY A 86 30.02 30.96 -17.55
C GLY A 86 28.70 31.37 -16.89
N SER A 87 28.51 31.01 -15.61
CA SER A 87 27.34 31.43 -14.80
C SER A 87 27.51 32.81 -14.16
N GLY A 88 28.58 33.53 -14.54
CA GLY A 88 28.98 34.79 -13.92
C GLY A 88 29.52 34.62 -12.50
N MET A 89 30.21 35.64 -12.01
CA MET A 89 30.80 35.62 -10.67
C MET A 89 30.92 37.02 -10.07
N ILE A 90 30.55 37.15 -8.78
CA ILE A 90 30.80 38.32 -7.94
C ILE A 90 31.63 37.94 -6.71
N ARG A 91 32.83 38.51 -6.57
CA ARG A 91 33.77 38.13 -5.50
C ARG A 91 34.47 39.34 -4.91
N LYS A 92 34.56 39.39 -3.58
CA LYS A 92 35.35 40.41 -2.88
C LYS A 92 36.78 39.95 -2.79
N ILE A 93 37.72 40.76 -3.26
CA ILE A 93 39.15 40.47 -3.21
C ILE A 93 39.67 40.80 -1.80
N ASN A 94 40.13 39.78 -1.09
CA ASN A 94 40.67 39.88 0.27
C ASN A 94 42.18 40.12 0.29
N SER A 95 42.89 39.59 -0.72
CA SER A 95 44.31 39.85 -0.94
C SER A 95 44.69 39.57 -2.38
N ILE A 96 45.72 40.28 -2.87
CA ILE A 96 46.32 40.08 -4.18
C ILE A 96 47.80 39.75 -4.00
N GLN A 97 48.28 38.73 -4.69
CA GLN A 97 49.69 38.40 -4.80
C GLN A 97 50.08 38.32 -6.27
N THR A 98 51.28 38.80 -6.62
CA THR A 98 51.81 38.66 -7.98
C THR A 98 53.01 37.73 -7.95
N GLN A 99 52.94 36.64 -8.71
CA GLN A 99 54.01 35.65 -8.79
C GLN A 99 54.14 35.14 -10.22
N ASN A 100 55.36 35.14 -10.77
CA ASN A 100 55.70 34.59 -12.09
C ASN A 100 54.79 35.08 -13.23
N GLY A 101 54.44 36.38 -13.26
CA GLY A 101 53.57 36.96 -14.29
C GLY A 101 52.07 36.63 -14.12
N ASN A 102 51.67 36.07 -12.97
CA ASN A 102 50.27 35.83 -12.61
C ASN A 102 49.86 36.70 -11.42
N VAL A 103 48.59 37.12 -11.41
CA VAL A 103 47.86 37.76 -10.33
C VAL A 103 46.99 36.71 -9.64
N ILE A 104 47.33 36.39 -8.39
CA ILE A 104 46.63 35.43 -7.55
C ILE A 104 45.74 36.21 -6.58
N LEU A 105 44.43 36.00 -6.70
CA LEU A 105 43.39 36.64 -5.90
C LEU A 105 42.88 35.65 -4.86
N ASN A 106 43.01 35.98 -3.58
CA ASN A 106 42.22 35.35 -2.53
C ASN A 106 40.91 36.12 -2.40
N THR A 107 39.78 35.44 -2.51
CA THR A 107 38.48 36.10 -2.56
C THR A 107 37.43 35.44 -1.67
N SER A 108 36.46 36.22 -1.21
CA SER A 108 35.24 35.73 -0.56
C SER A 108 34.02 36.01 -1.43
N ARG A 109 32.88 35.41 -1.06
CA ARG A 109 31.58 35.75 -1.66
C ARG A 109 31.31 37.25 -1.50
N ALA A 110 30.77 37.86 -2.54
CA ALA A 110 30.22 39.21 -2.51
C ALA A 110 28.73 39.16 -2.85
N ALA A 111 28.02 40.21 -2.48
CA ALA A 111 26.61 40.42 -2.77
C ALA A 111 26.40 41.41 -3.91
N LEU A 112 25.20 41.42 -4.49
CA LEU A 112 24.76 42.47 -5.41
C LEU A 112 24.83 43.86 -4.77
N THR A 113 24.61 43.95 -3.45
CA THR A 113 24.76 45.19 -2.68
C THR A 113 26.22 45.61 -2.49
N ASP A 114 27.21 44.74 -2.72
CA ASP A 114 28.63 45.16 -2.74
C ASP A 114 29.00 45.81 -4.08
N VAL A 115 28.25 45.49 -5.14
CA VAL A 115 28.43 46.01 -6.50
C VAL A 115 27.58 47.25 -6.74
N PHE A 116 26.29 47.23 -6.40
CA PHE A 116 25.34 48.29 -6.73
C PHE A 116 24.93 49.07 -5.48
N GLN A 117 25.21 50.37 -5.48
CA GLN A 117 24.63 51.30 -4.52
C GLN A 117 23.14 51.53 -4.80
N LYS A 118 22.78 51.66 -6.08
CA LYS A 118 21.41 51.83 -6.56
C LYS A 118 21.19 50.95 -7.79
N LEU A 119 20.19 50.08 -7.72
CA LEU A 119 19.80 49.13 -8.77
C LEU A 119 18.28 49.12 -8.89
N ASN A 120 17.76 49.20 -10.12
CA ASN A 120 16.36 48.89 -10.43
C ASN A 120 16.35 47.85 -11.54
N LEU A 121 16.16 46.59 -11.16
CA LEU A 121 16.18 45.44 -12.06
C LEU A 121 14.78 44.83 -12.08
N SER A 122 14.13 44.88 -13.24
CA SER A 122 12.82 44.28 -13.47
C SER A 122 12.84 43.60 -14.83
N PHE A 123 12.51 42.31 -14.89
CA PHE A 123 12.36 41.61 -16.16
C PHE A 123 11.44 40.40 -16.05
N ASP A 124 10.88 40.04 -17.20
CA ASP A 124 10.21 38.77 -17.45
C ASP A 124 11.06 37.94 -18.39
N LYS A 125 11.34 36.68 -18.04
CA LYS A 125 12.02 35.73 -18.91
C LYS A 125 11.21 34.45 -18.99
N GLN A 126 10.67 34.20 -20.16
CA GLN A 126 10.15 32.89 -20.52
C GLN A 126 11.28 32.05 -21.10
N LEU A 127 11.50 30.85 -20.55
CA LEU A 127 12.47 29.93 -21.13
C LEU A 127 11.89 29.28 -22.38
N SER A 128 12.75 29.06 -23.36
CA SER A 128 12.47 28.39 -24.63
C SER A 128 13.37 27.17 -24.84
N ALA A 129 13.03 26.32 -25.82
CA ALA A 129 13.80 25.09 -26.09
C ALA A 129 15.21 25.37 -26.63
N SER A 130 15.44 26.56 -27.20
CA SER A 130 16.76 27.05 -27.60
C SER A 130 17.60 27.53 -26.42
N ASP A 131 16.99 27.88 -25.29
CA ASP A 131 17.73 28.18 -24.05
C ASP A 131 18.27 26.89 -23.40
N THR A 132 17.91 25.68 -23.86
CA THR A 132 18.36 24.41 -23.27
C THR A 132 19.74 23.99 -23.79
N THR A 133 20.72 23.83 -22.89
CA THR A 133 22.07 23.35 -23.23
C THR A 133 22.15 21.84 -23.30
N SER A 134 21.64 21.15 -22.29
CA SER A 134 21.70 19.71 -22.16
C SER A 134 20.51 19.20 -21.34
N ILE A 135 20.09 17.99 -21.69
CA ILE A 135 19.13 17.21 -20.90
C ILE A 135 19.88 15.95 -20.52
N THR A 136 20.25 15.84 -19.25
CA THR A 136 21.02 14.72 -18.74
C THR A 136 20.08 13.77 -18.01
N PRO A 137 19.86 12.54 -18.50
CA PRO A 137 19.10 11.56 -17.76
C PRO A 137 19.87 11.15 -16.51
N GLY A 138 19.16 10.92 -15.41
CA GLY A 138 19.70 10.26 -14.23
C GLY A 138 19.91 8.77 -14.46
N ASP A 139 20.46 8.08 -13.46
CA ASP A 139 20.82 6.67 -13.57
C ASP A 139 19.62 5.79 -14.00
N SER A 140 19.85 4.94 -15.00
CA SER A 140 18.87 3.98 -15.54
C SER A 140 17.57 4.59 -16.09
N VAL A 141 17.63 5.81 -16.65
CA VAL A 141 16.52 6.44 -17.37
C VAL A 141 16.85 6.49 -18.87
N THR A 142 15.99 5.90 -19.70
CA THR A 142 16.09 6.01 -21.16
C THR A 142 15.18 7.13 -21.66
N ILE A 143 15.76 8.12 -22.34
CA ILE A 143 14.99 9.12 -23.09
C ILE A 143 14.53 8.47 -24.40
N THR A 144 13.22 8.31 -24.57
CA THR A 144 12.67 7.72 -25.81
C THR A 144 12.37 8.77 -26.89
N ARG A 145 12.08 10.02 -26.49
CA ARG A 145 11.85 11.14 -27.40
C ARG A 145 12.10 12.47 -26.69
N ILE A 146 12.59 13.46 -27.43
CA ILE A 146 12.56 14.88 -27.06
C ILE A 146 11.85 15.60 -28.21
N LYS A 147 10.76 16.31 -27.93
CA LYS A 147 10.16 17.26 -28.88
C LYS A 147 10.61 18.67 -28.51
N ARG A 148 10.88 19.50 -29.53
CA ARG A 148 11.17 20.93 -29.38
C ARG A 148 10.37 21.65 -30.47
N ASP A 149 9.45 22.51 -30.10
CA ASP A 149 8.74 23.36 -31.07
C ASP A 149 9.43 24.74 -31.14
N ALA A 150 9.60 25.26 -32.36
CA ALA A 150 10.35 26.48 -32.63
C ALA A 150 9.50 27.75 -32.59
N VAL A 151 8.16 27.62 -32.56
CA VAL A 151 7.26 28.76 -32.81
C VAL A 151 6.53 29.27 -31.57
N ASN A 152 6.20 28.44 -30.57
CA ASN A 152 5.61 28.92 -29.31
C ASN A 152 5.72 27.86 -28.20
N LEU A 153 6.26 28.24 -27.04
CA LEU A 153 6.25 27.51 -25.76
C LEU A 153 6.88 26.09 -25.76
N ILE A 154 7.62 25.77 -24.70
CA ILE A 154 8.36 24.51 -24.61
C ILE A 154 7.40 23.33 -24.38
N ASP A 155 7.36 22.38 -25.32
CA ASP A 155 6.92 21.01 -25.09
C ASP A 155 8.13 20.06 -25.01
N ILE A 156 8.98 20.18 -23.99
CA ILE A 156 9.98 19.13 -23.69
C ILE A 156 9.20 17.94 -23.14
N THR A 157 8.69 17.09 -24.03
CA THR A 157 8.14 15.79 -23.65
C THR A 157 9.30 14.86 -23.36
N LEU A 158 9.48 14.50 -22.09
CA LEU A 158 10.39 13.43 -21.68
C LEU A 158 9.55 12.19 -21.40
N SER A 159 9.66 11.18 -22.27
CA SER A 159 9.13 9.86 -21.91
C SER A 159 10.19 9.03 -21.20
N PHE A 160 9.81 8.44 -20.07
CA PHE A 160 10.65 7.63 -19.21
C PHE A 160 10.06 6.24 -19.06
N GLN A 161 10.94 5.27 -18.80
CA GLN A 161 10.58 3.94 -18.35
C GLN A 161 11.66 3.45 -17.40
N LYS A 162 11.28 3.02 -16.20
CA LYS A 162 12.20 2.42 -15.24
C LYS A 162 11.52 1.26 -14.52
N GLN A 163 12.24 0.15 -14.45
CA GLN A 163 11.91 -0.96 -13.58
C GLN A 163 12.80 -0.86 -12.34
N LEU A 164 12.19 -0.66 -11.17
CA LEU A 164 12.87 -0.59 -9.87
C LEU A 164 12.30 -1.70 -9.01
N ASN A 165 13.09 -2.76 -8.78
CA ASN A 165 12.68 -3.89 -7.95
C ASN A 165 11.29 -4.43 -8.31
N GLY A 166 10.91 -4.57 -9.58
CA GLY A 166 9.57 -5.06 -9.95
C GLY A 166 8.45 -4.01 -9.98
N VAL A 167 8.70 -2.77 -9.56
CA VAL A 167 7.84 -1.61 -9.89
C VAL A 167 8.19 -1.14 -11.30
N TYR A 168 7.18 -1.04 -12.16
CA TYR A 168 7.30 -0.46 -13.48
C TYR A 168 6.69 0.95 -13.48
N VAL A 169 7.49 1.98 -13.74
CA VAL A 169 6.96 3.32 -13.96
C VAL A 169 7.35 3.82 -15.33
N SER A 170 6.36 4.32 -16.05
CA SER A 170 6.53 4.98 -17.33
C SER A 170 5.62 6.18 -17.46
N GLY A 171 5.96 7.12 -18.31
CA GLY A 171 5.15 8.32 -18.44
C GLY A 171 5.76 9.34 -19.38
N GLU A 172 5.08 10.48 -19.47
CA GLU A 172 5.51 11.65 -20.23
C GLU A 172 5.35 12.88 -19.34
N ILE A 173 6.40 13.71 -19.24
CA ILE A 173 6.30 15.06 -18.67
C ILE A 173 6.57 16.07 -19.76
N THR A 174 5.72 17.08 -19.85
CA THR A 174 5.86 18.27 -20.70
C THR A 174 5.83 19.50 -19.80
N PHE A 175 6.78 20.42 -19.90
CA PHE A 175 6.80 21.59 -19.02
C PHE A 175 7.31 22.89 -19.67
N SER A 176 6.83 24.02 -19.15
CA SER A 176 7.28 25.38 -19.47
C SER A 176 7.58 26.16 -18.19
N ILE A 177 8.58 27.04 -18.23
CA ILE A 177 9.01 27.85 -17.07
C ILE A 177 9.13 29.31 -17.50
N SER A 178 8.50 30.20 -16.73
CA SER A 178 8.76 31.64 -16.81
C SER A 178 9.16 32.22 -15.46
N TYR A 179 9.98 33.26 -15.51
CA TYR A 179 10.43 34.03 -14.36
C TYR A 179 9.92 35.46 -14.46
N HIS A 180 9.45 35.99 -13.35
CA HIS A 180 9.26 37.42 -13.11
C HIS A 180 10.18 37.83 -11.96
N VAL A 181 11.08 38.78 -12.20
CA VAL A 181 12.08 39.22 -11.23
C VAL A 181 12.02 40.74 -11.09
N ASP A 182 11.72 41.23 -9.89
CA ASP A 182 11.78 42.63 -9.47
C ASP A 182 12.73 42.75 -8.27
N ILE A 183 13.89 43.37 -8.48
CA ILE A 183 14.92 43.63 -7.48
C ILE A 183 15.23 45.13 -7.50
N ARG A 184 15.14 45.78 -6.35
CA ARG A 184 15.58 47.17 -6.18
C ARG A 184 16.52 47.31 -5.00
N ILE A 185 17.68 47.89 -5.26
CA ILE A 185 18.69 48.25 -4.27
C ILE A 185 18.76 49.77 -4.21
N ASN A 186 18.81 50.32 -3.01
CA ASN A 186 19.12 51.73 -2.80
C ASN A 186 20.02 51.87 -1.58
N ASN A 187 21.00 52.76 -1.64
CA ASN A 187 22.03 52.93 -0.62
C ASN A 187 22.65 51.61 -0.13
N PHE A 188 23.03 50.72 -1.07
CA PHE A 188 23.57 49.38 -0.77
C PHE A 188 22.64 48.46 0.04
N THR A 189 21.35 48.78 0.10
CA THR A 189 20.35 47.97 0.83
C THR A 189 19.22 47.52 -0.10
N LEU A 190 18.86 46.24 0.00
CA LEU A 190 17.68 45.70 -0.67
C LEU A 190 16.42 46.39 -0.10
N GLN A 191 15.62 46.99 -0.97
CA GLN A 191 14.40 47.71 -0.57
C GLN A 191 13.21 46.76 -0.32
N SER A 192 12.14 47.21 0.33
CA SER A 192 10.89 46.45 0.49
C SER A 192 10.09 46.35 -0.83
N GLY A 193 9.26 45.32 -0.98
CA GLY A 193 8.35 45.08 -2.11
C GLY A 193 9.05 44.52 -3.34
N LYS A 194 9.83 43.44 -3.19
CA LYS A 194 10.61 42.77 -4.25
C LYS A 194 10.12 41.37 -4.45
N GLU A 195 10.07 40.93 -5.69
CA GLU A 195 9.43 39.68 -6.05
C GLU A 195 10.33 38.86 -6.96
N VAL A 196 10.47 37.57 -6.65
CA VAL A 196 10.90 36.58 -7.62
C VAL A 196 9.79 35.54 -7.71
N SER A 197 9.14 35.47 -8.86
CA SER A 197 8.10 34.48 -9.10
C SER A 197 8.40 33.60 -10.31
N PHE A 198 7.94 32.36 -10.20
CA PHE A 198 8.12 31.25 -11.10
C PHE A 198 6.74 30.78 -11.52
N THR A 199 6.53 30.61 -12.81
CA THR A 199 5.30 30.00 -13.33
C THR A 199 5.62 28.72 -14.08
N PRO A 200 5.85 27.59 -13.38
CA PRO A 200 5.88 26.29 -14.03
C PRO A 200 4.48 25.91 -14.53
N ILE A 201 4.43 25.47 -15.79
CA ILE A 201 3.30 24.73 -16.35
C ILE A 201 3.81 23.32 -16.61
N ALA A 202 3.15 22.30 -16.07
CA ALA A 202 3.51 20.90 -16.29
C ALA A 202 2.28 20.09 -16.70
N SER A 203 2.39 19.32 -17.77
CA SER A 203 1.46 18.26 -18.12
C SER A 203 2.17 16.92 -17.97
N VAL A 204 1.63 16.06 -17.11
CA VAL A 204 2.25 14.80 -16.71
C VAL A 204 1.28 13.66 -16.95
N ARG A 205 1.72 12.65 -17.71
CA ARG A 205 1.10 11.33 -17.75
C ARG A 205 1.98 10.38 -16.98
N LEU A 206 1.49 9.81 -15.89
CA LEU A 206 2.21 8.87 -15.06
C LEU A 206 1.45 7.54 -15.04
N LYS A 207 2.12 6.48 -15.51
CA LYS A 207 1.65 5.09 -15.42
C LYS A 207 2.55 4.32 -14.47
N ALA A 208 1.98 3.80 -13.39
CA ALA A 208 2.69 2.99 -12.42
C ALA A 208 2.07 1.60 -12.35
N GLY A 209 2.91 0.58 -12.49
CA GLY A 209 2.64 -0.82 -12.18
C GLY A 209 3.40 -1.21 -10.92
N LEU A 210 2.69 -1.47 -9.83
CA LEU A 210 3.24 -1.94 -8.56
C LEU A 210 3.25 -3.48 -8.57
N GLY A 211 4.30 -4.07 -8.02
CA GLY A 211 4.46 -5.51 -7.80
C GLY A 211 4.57 -5.82 -6.30
N ALA A 212 4.54 -7.12 -5.94
CA ALA A 212 4.69 -7.55 -4.53
C ALA A 212 6.07 -7.18 -3.98
N LEU A 213 6.15 -6.14 -3.15
CA LEU A 213 7.41 -5.53 -2.73
C LEU A 213 7.43 -5.08 -1.28
N SER A 214 8.58 -4.61 -0.83
CA SER A 214 8.79 -3.86 0.41
C SER A 214 9.87 -2.81 0.08
N MET A 215 9.50 -1.53 -0.01
CA MET A 215 10.42 -0.46 -0.40
C MET A 215 10.33 0.73 0.55
N TYR A 216 11.41 1.01 1.27
CA TYR A 216 11.53 2.25 2.02
C TYR A 216 11.77 3.44 1.07
N GLU A 217 11.20 4.59 1.44
CA GLU A 217 11.20 5.87 0.70
C GLU A 217 12.43 6.04 -0.21
N THR A 218 12.22 6.07 -1.53
CA THR A 218 13.30 6.19 -2.51
C THR A 218 13.04 7.40 -3.41
N LYS A 219 13.87 8.44 -3.28
CA LYS A 219 13.88 9.62 -4.17
C LYS A 219 15.00 9.48 -5.19
N VAL A 220 14.64 9.35 -6.47
CA VAL A 220 15.56 9.15 -7.58
C VAL A 220 15.53 10.36 -8.48
N LYS A 221 16.70 10.97 -8.73
CA LYS A 221 16.81 11.99 -9.76
C LYS A 221 16.64 11.34 -11.14
N TRP A 222 15.74 11.87 -11.95
CA TRP A 222 15.43 11.37 -13.28
C TRP A 222 15.97 12.22 -14.40
N PHE A 223 15.94 13.54 -14.27
CA PHE A 223 16.45 14.45 -15.30
C PHE A 223 17.05 15.69 -14.68
N ASP A 224 18.15 16.17 -15.26
CA ASP A 224 18.60 17.55 -15.14
C ASP A 224 18.43 18.22 -16.50
N VAL A 225 17.61 19.27 -16.55
CA VAL A 225 17.46 20.16 -17.71
C VAL A 225 18.24 21.43 -17.44
N ASN A 226 19.37 21.55 -18.12
CA ASN A 226 20.30 22.65 -17.94
C ASN A 226 20.06 23.73 -18.99
N PHE A 227 19.88 24.97 -18.55
CA PHE A 227 19.65 26.11 -19.43
C PHE A 227 20.91 26.97 -19.57
N GLN A 228 21.00 27.68 -20.69
CA GLN A 228 22.01 28.69 -20.93
C GLN A 228 21.84 29.83 -19.91
N SER A 229 22.96 30.37 -19.45
CA SER A 229 22.91 31.59 -18.66
C SER A 229 22.53 32.77 -19.56
N PHE A 230 21.74 33.69 -19.05
CA PHE A 230 21.40 34.93 -19.74
C PHE A 230 21.84 36.14 -18.92
N VAL A 231 22.17 37.21 -19.61
CA VAL A 231 22.69 38.44 -19.03
C VAL A 231 21.64 39.53 -19.16
N VAL A 232 21.31 40.18 -18.05
CA VAL A 232 20.52 41.42 -18.06
C VAL A 232 21.48 42.60 -17.87
N PRO A 233 21.74 43.41 -18.92
CA PRO A 233 22.62 44.56 -18.79
C PRO A 233 21.91 45.70 -18.07
N ILE A 234 22.51 46.21 -16.99
CA ILE A 234 21.95 47.29 -16.17
C ILE A 234 23.02 48.37 -15.98
N GLY A 235 22.84 49.52 -16.66
CA GLY A 235 23.80 50.64 -16.57
C GLY A 235 25.21 50.29 -17.07
N GLY A 236 25.33 49.37 -18.04
CA GLY A 236 26.61 48.88 -18.55
C GLY A 236 27.25 47.76 -17.74
N TRP A 237 26.63 47.33 -16.64
CA TRP A 237 27.09 46.19 -15.84
C TRP A 237 26.21 44.97 -16.08
N PRO A 238 26.79 43.77 -16.22
CA PRO A 238 26.00 42.56 -16.38
C PRO A 238 25.29 42.20 -15.07
N VAL A 239 24.20 41.43 -15.16
CA VAL A 239 23.67 40.60 -14.07
C VAL A 239 23.34 39.24 -14.68
N VAL A 240 24.05 38.20 -14.25
CA VAL A 240 23.96 36.87 -14.87
C VAL A 240 22.97 35.99 -14.11
N PHE A 241 22.03 35.41 -14.86
CA PHE A 241 21.04 34.47 -14.36
C PHE A 241 21.28 33.10 -14.98
N THR A 242 21.27 32.05 -14.15
CA THR A 242 21.40 30.66 -14.59
C THR A 242 20.19 29.85 -14.11
N PRO A 243 19.25 29.53 -15.01
CA PRO A 243 18.15 28.63 -14.70
C PRO A 243 18.61 27.18 -14.61
N ASN A 244 18.06 26.44 -13.64
CA ASN A 244 18.23 24.98 -13.54
C ASN A 244 16.88 24.33 -13.25
N ASN A 245 16.63 23.18 -13.89
CA ASN A 245 15.48 22.34 -13.56
C ASN A 245 15.90 20.89 -13.34
N SER A 246 15.51 20.32 -12.21
CA SER A 246 15.75 18.92 -11.87
C SER A 246 14.42 18.22 -11.64
N ILE A 247 14.23 17.05 -12.23
CA ILE A 247 13.01 16.25 -12.05
C ILE A 247 13.38 15.00 -11.26
N TYR A 248 12.65 14.74 -10.18
CA TYR A 248 12.79 13.55 -9.35
C TYR A 248 11.54 12.70 -9.43
N LEU A 249 11.69 11.38 -9.31
CA LEU A 249 10.60 10.48 -8.98
C LEU A 249 10.81 9.95 -7.55
N LYS A 250 9.76 9.99 -6.75
CA LYS A 250 9.75 9.49 -5.38
C LYS A 250 8.73 8.36 -5.25
N PHE A 251 9.13 7.32 -4.55
CA PHE A 251 8.29 6.17 -4.20
C PHE A 251 8.28 5.97 -2.69
N ASP A 252 7.12 5.59 -2.18
CA ASP A 252 6.89 5.30 -0.76
C ASP A 252 5.88 4.14 -0.66
N ALA A 253 6.33 2.92 -0.34
CA ALA A 253 5.49 1.72 -0.31
C ALA A 253 6.04 0.66 0.65
N GLU A 254 5.36 0.40 1.76
CA GLU A 254 5.88 -0.45 2.84
C GLU A 254 5.81 -1.96 2.56
N GLU A 255 4.73 -2.43 1.91
CA GLU A 255 4.44 -3.86 1.72
C GLU A 255 4.01 -4.20 0.26
N ARG A 256 3.29 -5.33 0.10
CA ARG A 256 2.93 -5.90 -1.20
C ARG A 256 1.74 -5.17 -1.80
N VAL A 257 1.96 -4.60 -2.98
CA VAL A 257 0.90 -3.98 -3.78
C VAL A 257 1.04 -4.42 -5.22
N THR A 258 0.06 -5.13 -5.77
CA THR A 258 -0.03 -5.39 -7.21
C THR A 258 -1.17 -4.57 -7.81
N ALA A 259 -0.84 -3.50 -8.53
CA ALA A 259 -1.82 -2.64 -9.19
C ALA A 259 -1.20 -1.91 -10.39
N THR A 260 -1.99 -1.61 -11.42
CA THR A 260 -1.57 -0.69 -12.50
C THR A 260 -2.55 0.45 -12.62
N ALA A 261 -2.06 1.67 -12.48
CA ALA A 261 -2.84 2.90 -12.53
C ALA A 261 -2.21 3.90 -13.48
N GLU A 262 -3.02 4.64 -14.22
CA GLU A 262 -2.57 5.74 -15.09
C GLU A 262 -3.28 7.03 -14.69
N VAL A 263 -2.50 8.08 -14.40
CA VAL A 263 -2.99 9.43 -14.15
C VAL A 263 -2.46 10.37 -15.22
N THR A 264 -3.32 11.27 -15.67
CA THR A 264 -2.92 12.43 -16.46
C THR A 264 -3.28 13.69 -15.67
N SER A 265 -2.29 14.51 -15.38
CA SER A 265 -2.40 15.75 -14.61
C SER A 265 -1.89 16.92 -15.44
N SER A 266 -2.60 18.05 -15.37
CA SER A 266 -2.11 19.34 -15.85
C SER A 266 -2.09 20.29 -14.66
N ILE A 267 -0.92 20.89 -14.42
CA ILE A 267 -0.63 21.73 -13.28
C ILE A 267 -0.10 23.06 -13.81
N GLN A 268 -0.73 24.14 -13.38
CA GLN A 268 -0.18 25.48 -13.53
C GLN A 268 -0.03 26.07 -12.14
N THR A 269 1.18 26.47 -11.81
CA THR A 269 1.47 27.09 -10.51
C THR A 269 2.20 28.38 -10.75
N THR A 270 1.76 29.47 -10.12
CA THR A 270 2.54 30.71 -10.01
C THR A 270 2.97 30.83 -8.56
N THR A 271 4.27 30.77 -8.32
CA THR A 271 4.84 30.75 -6.98
C THR A 271 5.95 31.75 -6.87
N GLY A 272 6.15 32.34 -5.71
CA GLY A 272 7.21 33.32 -5.59
C GLY A 272 7.55 33.68 -4.18
N VAL A 273 8.55 34.52 -4.06
CA VAL A 273 9.05 35.06 -2.81
C VAL A 273 8.99 36.58 -2.88
N THR A 274 8.45 37.18 -1.83
CA THR A 274 8.39 38.63 -1.67
C THR A 274 9.22 39.05 -0.47
N TYR A 275 10.01 40.12 -0.61
CA TYR A 275 10.75 40.70 0.51
C TYR A 275 10.11 42.00 0.97
N ASN A 276 9.59 42.05 2.19
CA ASN A 276 8.91 43.21 2.79
C ASN A 276 9.34 43.37 4.25
N ASN A 277 9.70 44.60 4.67
CA ASN A 277 10.04 44.93 6.07
C ASN A 277 11.06 43.97 6.71
N ASN A 278 12.12 43.59 5.97
CA ASN A 278 13.13 42.62 6.38
C ASN A 278 12.63 41.18 6.60
N ILE A 279 11.45 40.85 6.07
CA ILE A 279 10.84 39.52 6.13
C ILE A 279 10.63 39.00 4.70
N TRP A 280 11.04 37.74 4.47
CA TRP A 280 10.69 37.01 3.26
C TRP A 280 9.33 36.31 3.47
N THR A 281 8.41 36.49 2.54
CA THR A 281 7.13 35.78 2.47
C THR A 281 7.06 35.02 1.17
N THR A 282 6.56 33.79 1.20
CA THR A 282 6.28 33.00 0.00
C THR A 282 4.80 33.09 -0.36
N PHE A 283 4.47 33.04 -1.65
CA PHE A 283 3.09 32.91 -2.12
C PHE A 283 2.98 31.79 -3.16
N VAL A 284 1.77 31.22 -3.25
CA VAL A 284 1.42 30.14 -4.16
C VAL A 284 0.03 30.42 -4.71
N ASN A 285 -0.10 30.51 -6.02
CA ASN A 285 -1.35 30.50 -6.75
C ASN A 285 -1.33 29.28 -7.68
N GLU A 286 -2.39 28.49 -7.70
CA GLU A 286 -2.42 27.23 -8.44
C GLU A 286 -3.74 26.99 -9.15
N SER A 287 -3.66 26.34 -10.31
CA SER A 287 -4.77 25.71 -11.00
C SER A 287 -4.35 24.32 -11.49
N HIS A 288 -5.27 23.37 -11.41
CA HIS A 288 -4.97 21.98 -11.75
C HIS A 288 -6.18 21.29 -12.35
N ASN A 289 -5.91 20.31 -13.23
CA ASN A 289 -6.91 19.39 -13.76
C ASN A 289 -6.35 17.96 -13.68
N PHE A 290 -7.16 17.02 -13.18
CA PHE A 290 -6.80 15.61 -13.08
C PHE A 290 -7.75 14.75 -13.91
N SER A 291 -7.20 13.75 -14.58
CA SER A 291 -7.95 12.66 -15.21
C SER A 291 -7.25 11.33 -14.94
N PHE A 292 -8.03 10.25 -14.89
CA PHE A 292 -7.56 8.99 -14.31
C PHE A 292 -8.20 7.77 -15.00
N VAL A 293 -7.44 6.68 -15.09
CA VAL A 293 -7.91 5.37 -15.59
C VAL A 293 -7.88 4.34 -14.44
N PRO A 294 -9.03 3.76 -14.04
CA PRO A 294 -9.14 2.85 -12.89
C PRO A 294 -8.25 1.61 -13.01
N PRO A 295 -7.71 1.11 -11.88
CA PRO A 295 -6.89 -0.09 -11.89
C PRO A 295 -7.77 -1.33 -12.16
N LEU A 296 -7.23 -2.30 -12.90
CA LEU A 296 -7.90 -3.56 -13.26
C LEU A 296 -8.17 -4.46 -12.02
N PRO A 297 -9.13 -5.42 -12.09
CA PRO A 297 -9.68 -6.12 -10.92
C PRO A 297 -8.75 -7.10 -10.18
N ASN A 298 -7.57 -7.44 -10.71
CA ASN A 298 -6.62 -8.34 -10.06
C ASN A 298 -5.73 -7.59 -9.06
N LEU A 299 -6.38 -6.93 -8.10
CA LEU A 299 -5.75 -6.11 -7.08
C LEU A 299 -5.35 -7.01 -5.90
N SER A 300 -4.09 -6.96 -5.47
CA SER A 300 -3.70 -7.47 -4.14
C SER A 300 -2.98 -6.33 -3.43
N ILE A 301 -3.51 -5.90 -2.28
CA ILE A 301 -2.96 -4.76 -1.54
C ILE A 301 -2.93 -5.10 -0.06
N GLU A 302 -1.74 -5.03 0.51
CA GLU A 302 -1.49 -5.21 1.94
C GLU A 302 -1.21 -3.88 2.65
N ALA A 303 -0.70 -2.84 1.95
CA ALA A 303 -0.37 -1.52 2.54
C ALA A 303 -0.59 -0.32 1.58
N ASP A 304 -0.37 0.90 2.10
CA ASP A 304 -0.36 2.15 1.33
C ASP A 304 0.87 2.25 0.40
N ALA A 305 0.66 2.77 -0.81
CA ALA A 305 1.71 3.03 -1.78
C ALA A 305 1.53 4.40 -2.44
N LYS A 306 2.60 5.19 -2.51
CA LYS A 306 2.63 6.52 -3.13
C LYS A 306 3.76 6.61 -4.16
N VAL A 307 3.45 7.19 -5.31
CA VAL A 307 4.42 7.57 -6.34
C VAL A 307 4.21 9.04 -6.66
N SER A 308 5.28 9.84 -6.63
CA SER A 308 5.23 11.27 -6.94
C SER A 308 6.35 11.68 -7.89
N LEU A 309 6.06 12.65 -8.74
CA LEU A 309 7.05 13.33 -9.58
C LEU A 309 7.28 14.72 -8.99
N GLU A 310 8.52 15.10 -8.74
CA GLU A 310 8.88 16.41 -8.20
C GLU A 310 9.70 17.18 -9.24
N ASN A 311 9.18 18.32 -9.70
CA ASN A 311 9.89 19.25 -10.58
C ASN A 311 10.50 20.37 -9.74
N GLU A 312 11.82 20.40 -9.65
CA GLU A 312 12.60 21.38 -8.91
C GLU A 312 13.14 22.46 -9.85
N VAL A 313 12.58 23.67 -9.80
CA VAL A 313 13.05 24.84 -10.56
C VAL A 313 13.88 25.72 -9.63
N THR A 314 15.11 26.02 -10.06
CA THR A 314 16.02 26.93 -9.35
C THR A 314 16.48 28.05 -10.28
N LEU A 315 16.56 29.28 -9.77
CA LEU A 315 17.20 30.40 -10.45
C LEU A 315 18.45 30.81 -9.68
N ARG A 316 19.62 30.68 -10.31
CA ARG A 316 20.89 31.17 -9.76
C ARG A 316 21.18 32.56 -10.27
N ILE A 317 21.79 33.38 -9.43
CA ILE A 317 22.29 34.72 -9.79
C ILE A 317 23.80 34.71 -9.55
N TYR A 318 24.60 34.94 -10.59
CA TYR A 318 26.06 34.82 -10.54
C TYR A 318 26.56 33.47 -10.00
N GLY A 319 25.93 32.37 -10.44
CA GLY A 319 26.26 30.99 -10.03
C GLY A 319 25.83 30.60 -8.60
N ILE A 320 25.41 31.56 -7.77
CA ILE A 320 24.95 31.33 -6.41
C ILE A 320 23.47 30.93 -6.44
N VAL A 321 23.13 29.86 -5.71
CA VAL A 321 21.73 29.40 -5.57
C VAL A 321 20.87 30.53 -5.03
N GLY A 322 19.75 30.79 -5.70
CA GLY A 322 18.72 31.74 -5.28
C GLY A 322 17.46 31.01 -4.78
N PRO A 323 16.26 31.59 -4.94
CA PRO A 323 15.01 30.89 -4.60
C PRO A 323 14.81 29.63 -5.47
N TYR A 324 14.18 28.62 -4.88
CA TYR A 324 13.83 27.37 -5.56
C TYR A 324 12.40 26.93 -5.22
N ILE A 325 11.79 26.20 -6.14
CA ILE A 325 10.51 25.51 -5.95
C ILE A 325 10.68 24.05 -6.32
N SER A 326 10.11 23.13 -5.54
CA SER A 326 9.95 21.73 -5.89
C SER A 326 8.47 21.34 -5.83
N VAL A 327 7.85 21.03 -6.96
CA VAL A 327 6.42 20.68 -6.99
C VAL A 327 6.13 19.63 -8.04
N GLY A 328 5.19 18.74 -7.78
CA GLY A 328 4.59 17.96 -8.85
C GLY A 328 3.52 16.97 -8.39
N PRO A 329 2.97 16.20 -9.34
CA PRO A 329 1.82 15.34 -9.09
C PRO A 329 2.22 14.08 -8.33
N TYR A 330 1.28 13.52 -7.59
CA TYR A 330 1.39 12.20 -6.99
C TYR A 330 0.14 11.34 -7.21
N LEU A 331 0.35 10.03 -7.16
CA LEU A 331 -0.67 9.01 -6.93
C LEU A 331 -0.40 8.32 -5.60
N ASN A 332 -1.44 8.10 -4.82
CA ASN A 332 -1.39 7.38 -3.56
C ASN A 332 -2.52 6.36 -3.54
N LEU A 333 -2.18 5.08 -3.69
CA LEU A 333 -3.08 3.95 -3.58
C LEU A 333 -3.00 3.43 -2.15
N GLY A 334 -4.10 3.52 -1.42
CA GLY A 334 -4.17 3.08 -0.03
C GLY A 334 -5.23 2.04 0.23
N VAL A 335 -5.12 1.36 1.38
CA VAL A 335 -6.16 0.46 1.89
C VAL A 335 -6.74 1.07 3.15
N SER A 336 -8.02 1.43 3.10
CA SER A 336 -8.77 1.72 4.31
C SER A 336 -9.09 0.40 5.02
N VAL A 337 -8.35 0.14 6.10
CA VAL A 337 -8.49 -1.06 6.95
C VAL A 337 -9.67 -1.01 7.91
N THR A 338 -10.51 0.04 7.86
CA THR A 338 -11.72 0.13 8.67
C THR A 338 -12.85 -0.61 7.95
N PRO A 339 -13.46 -1.67 8.52
CA PRO A 339 -14.49 -2.43 7.84
C PRO A 339 -15.69 -1.56 7.41
N PRO A 340 -16.18 -1.66 6.15
CA PRO A 340 -15.70 -2.57 5.11
C PRO A 340 -14.32 -2.15 4.58
N ILE A 341 -13.41 -3.13 4.46
CA ILE A 341 -12.06 -2.86 3.94
C ILE A 341 -12.18 -2.42 2.47
N LYS A 342 -11.55 -1.29 2.13
CA LYS A 342 -11.61 -0.70 0.79
C LYS A 342 -10.23 -0.35 0.29
N ALA A 343 -9.98 -0.57 -1.00
CA ALA A 343 -8.89 0.08 -1.71
C ALA A 343 -9.35 1.46 -2.18
N GLU A 344 -8.54 2.49 -1.96
CA GLU A 344 -8.81 3.85 -2.39
C GLU A 344 -7.61 4.38 -3.16
N LEU A 345 -7.84 4.98 -4.34
CA LEU A 345 -6.79 5.70 -5.04
C LEU A 345 -7.03 7.19 -4.91
N TYR A 346 -5.96 7.88 -4.52
CA TYR A 346 -5.88 9.33 -4.46
C TYR A 346 -4.89 9.83 -5.50
N GLY A 347 -5.24 10.95 -6.13
CA GLY A 347 -4.34 11.76 -6.94
C GLY A 347 -4.20 13.12 -6.30
N GLY A 348 -3.06 13.75 -6.51
CA GLY A 348 -2.80 15.03 -5.89
C GLY A 348 -1.59 15.75 -6.42
N ILE A 349 -1.32 16.91 -5.83
CA ILE A 349 -0.09 17.67 -6.03
C ILE A 349 0.58 17.77 -4.67
N GLU A 350 1.86 17.46 -4.64
CA GLU A 350 2.70 17.66 -3.47
C GLU A 350 3.90 18.52 -3.87
N GLY A 351 4.27 19.46 -3.00
CA GLY A 351 5.40 20.32 -3.26
C GLY A 351 5.85 21.09 -2.05
N SER A 352 7.02 21.69 -2.19
CA SER A 352 7.63 22.60 -1.24
C SER A 352 8.33 23.75 -1.96
N ILE A 353 8.36 24.90 -1.31
CA ILE A 353 9.05 26.10 -1.81
C ILE A 353 10.10 26.47 -0.77
N GLY A 354 11.27 26.92 -1.22
CA GLY A 354 12.34 27.32 -0.31
C GLY A 354 13.21 28.43 -0.88
N VAL A 355 13.91 29.11 0.02
CA VAL A 355 14.80 30.22 -0.34
C VAL A 355 16.17 29.96 0.27
N ARG A 356 17.19 29.76 -0.58
CA ARG A 356 18.59 29.77 -0.18
C ARG A 356 19.21 31.07 -0.72
N VAL A 357 19.26 32.13 0.07
CA VAL A 357 19.73 33.45 -0.41
C VAL A 357 20.94 33.93 0.39
N ILE A 358 22.07 34.12 -0.28
CA ILE A 358 23.30 34.73 0.28
C ILE A 358 23.74 35.97 -0.54
N ILE A 359 23.07 36.28 -1.65
CA ILE A 359 23.56 37.25 -2.66
C ILE A 359 23.17 38.72 -2.43
N PHE A 360 22.36 39.07 -1.42
CA PHE A 360 21.86 40.45 -1.20
C PHE A 360 22.45 41.14 0.04
N GLY A 361 23.62 40.69 0.51
CA GLY A 361 24.38 41.35 1.59
C GLY A 361 23.99 40.89 2.99
N TYR A 362 23.16 39.86 3.08
CA TYR A 362 22.63 39.34 4.32
C TYR A 362 22.76 37.81 4.32
N GLN A 363 23.53 37.28 5.27
CA GLN A 363 23.48 35.87 5.63
C GLN A 363 22.20 35.67 6.46
N LEU A 364 21.03 35.71 5.82
CA LEU A 364 19.74 35.69 6.50
C LEU A 364 18.91 34.49 6.02
N ALA A 365 18.88 33.49 6.90
CA ALA A 365 18.07 32.28 6.89
C ALA A 365 18.34 31.27 5.76
N ASN A 366 18.77 30.07 6.14
CA ASN A 366 18.26 28.86 5.51
C ASN A 366 16.73 28.85 5.76
N TYR A 367 15.97 29.64 5.01
CA TYR A 367 14.52 29.64 5.12
C TYR A 367 14.00 28.46 4.30
N GLU A 368 14.18 27.27 4.86
CA GLU A 368 13.54 26.04 4.40
C GLU A 368 12.14 25.93 5.02
N ASN A 369 11.33 26.99 4.95
CA ASN A 369 9.90 26.84 5.24
C ASN A 369 9.27 26.13 4.05
N LEU A 370 9.23 24.80 4.12
CA LEU A 370 8.45 23.98 3.22
C LEU A 370 6.98 24.36 3.40
N ILE A 371 6.45 25.25 2.57
CA ILE A 371 4.99 25.30 2.38
C ILE A 371 4.63 24.02 1.65
N ALA A 372 4.10 23.05 2.39
CA ALA A 372 3.53 21.85 1.82
C ALA A 372 2.28 22.25 1.02
N ILE A 373 2.41 22.28 -0.30
CA ILE A 373 1.24 22.22 -1.17
C ILE A 373 0.80 20.76 -1.13
N ALA A 374 -0.38 20.47 -0.62
CA ALA A 374 -0.92 19.12 -0.57
C ALA A 374 -2.39 19.13 -0.99
N ILE A 375 -2.64 18.95 -2.28
CA ILE A 375 -3.98 18.71 -2.80
C ILE A 375 -4.18 17.20 -2.87
N ARG A 376 -5.29 16.70 -2.32
CA ARG A 376 -5.65 15.28 -2.33
C ARG A 376 -7.08 15.11 -2.83
N GLN A 377 -7.25 14.42 -3.95
CA GLN A 377 -8.55 14.06 -4.52
C GLN A 377 -8.69 12.54 -4.55
N LYS A 378 -9.82 12.02 -4.06
CA LYS A 378 -10.16 10.60 -4.24
C LYS A 378 -10.58 10.38 -5.71
N LEU A 379 -9.82 9.53 -6.40
CA LEU A 379 -10.03 9.20 -7.81
C LEU A 379 -10.83 7.90 -8.00
N TRP A 380 -10.69 6.95 -7.06
CA TRP A 380 -11.30 5.64 -7.16
C TRP A 380 -11.43 4.95 -5.79
N GLU A 381 -12.41 4.05 -5.67
CA GLU A 381 -12.67 3.24 -4.48
C GLU A 381 -13.20 1.85 -4.89
N LEU A 382 -12.72 0.79 -4.24
CA LEU A 382 -13.22 -0.58 -4.40
C LEU A 382 -13.36 -1.25 -3.03
N ALA A 383 -14.55 -1.79 -2.75
CA ALA A 383 -14.75 -2.65 -1.60
C ALA A 383 -14.08 -4.00 -1.83
N LEU A 384 -13.14 -4.36 -0.96
CA LEU A 384 -12.48 -5.66 -1.04
C LEU A 384 -13.41 -6.71 -0.43
N SER A 385 -13.70 -7.75 -1.21
CA SER A 385 -14.62 -8.83 -0.83
C SER A 385 -13.90 -10.16 -0.70
N GLY A 386 -14.39 -10.99 0.21
CA GLY A 386 -14.19 -12.43 0.21
C GLY A 386 -15.48 -13.13 -0.15
N LYS A 387 -15.55 -14.43 0.16
CA LYS A 387 -16.74 -15.24 -0.06
C LYS A 387 -17.04 -16.05 1.20
N ILE A 388 -18.31 -16.32 1.44
CA ILE A 388 -18.72 -17.46 2.26
C ILE A 388 -19.25 -18.55 1.34
N SER A 389 -18.96 -19.81 1.66
CA SER A 389 -19.47 -20.96 0.92
C SER A 389 -19.81 -22.10 1.86
N GLY A 390 -20.83 -22.88 1.53
CA GLY A 390 -21.30 -24.00 2.34
C GLY A 390 -22.36 -24.81 1.62
N SER A 391 -23.02 -25.70 2.35
CA SER A 391 -24.17 -26.46 1.83
C SER A 391 -25.34 -26.43 2.81
N VAL A 392 -26.55 -26.44 2.28
CA VAL A 392 -27.81 -26.50 3.02
C VAL A 392 -28.48 -27.84 2.73
N ARG A 393 -28.77 -28.59 3.79
CA ARG A 393 -29.38 -29.92 3.73
C ARG A 393 -30.52 -30.04 4.73
N GLN A 394 -31.39 -31.01 4.55
CA GLN A 394 -32.46 -31.32 5.49
C GLN A 394 -31.91 -32.09 6.69
N ALA A 395 -32.28 -31.67 7.90
CA ALA A 395 -31.94 -32.39 9.12
C ALA A 395 -32.53 -33.82 9.12
N GLY A 396 -31.73 -34.80 9.55
CA GLY A 396 -32.14 -36.21 9.68
C GLY A 396 -31.81 -37.08 8.46
N ASN A 397 -32.11 -36.65 7.24
CA ASN A 397 -31.85 -37.43 6.01
C ASN A 397 -30.80 -36.81 5.07
N PHE A 398 -30.28 -35.62 5.40
CA PHE A 398 -29.20 -34.93 4.69
C PHE A 398 -29.47 -34.66 3.20
N VAL A 399 -30.73 -34.69 2.77
CA VAL A 399 -31.12 -34.37 1.40
C VAL A 399 -30.79 -32.90 1.12
N PRO A 400 -30.13 -32.57 -0.02
CA PRO A 400 -29.86 -31.18 -0.38
C PRO A 400 -31.12 -30.31 -0.46
N ILE A 401 -31.04 -29.08 0.02
CA ILE A 401 -32.13 -28.11 -0.09
C ILE A 401 -31.76 -27.05 -1.10
N SER A 402 -32.45 -27.07 -2.23
CA SER A 402 -32.39 -26.03 -3.25
C SER A 402 -33.27 -24.84 -2.91
N GLY A 403 -32.86 -23.63 -3.30
CA GLY A 403 -33.68 -22.44 -3.13
C GLY A 403 -33.83 -21.99 -1.68
N CYS A 404 -32.89 -22.33 -0.79
CA CYS A 404 -32.81 -21.77 0.55
C CYS A 404 -32.21 -20.36 0.44
N GLN A 405 -32.87 -19.36 1.03
CA GLN A 405 -32.38 -17.99 1.05
C GLN A 405 -31.29 -17.84 2.10
N ILE A 406 -30.14 -17.28 1.72
CA ILE A 406 -29.02 -16.94 2.60
C ILE A 406 -29.00 -15.42 2.76
N GLN A 407 -29.07 -14.92 3.98
CA GLN A 407 -28.95 -13.49 4.29
C GLN A 407 -27.78 -13.28 5.25
N ALA A 408 -26.75 -12.57 4.81
CA ALA A 408 -25.64 -12.19 5.66
C ALA A 408 -25.90 -10.80 6.25
N LYS A 409 -25.92 -10.73 7.58
CA LYS A 409 -26.17 -9.51 8.36
C LYS A 409 -24.94 -9.09 9.15
N ARG A 410 -24.79 -7.79 9.33
CA ARG A 410 -23.81 -7.19 10.24
C ARG A 410 -24.43 -5.95 10.87
N ASN A 411 -24.30 -5.80 12.18
CA ASN A 411 -24.92 -4.69 12.94
C ASN A 411 -26.42 -4.52 12.68
N GLY A 412 -27.14 -5.64 12.52
CA GLY A 412 -28.59 -5.68 12.25
C GLY A 412 -29.00 -5.35 10.81
N GLN A 413 -28.07 -4.96 9.94
CA GLN A 413 -28.34 -4.66 8.53
C GLN A 413 -28.03 -5.86 7.65
N ILE A 414 -28.86 -6.13 6.63
CA ILE A 414 -28.55 -7.11 5.58
C ILE A 414 -27.49 -6.49 4.68
N ILE A 415 -26.37 -7.18 4.52
CA ILE A 415 -25.24 -6.74 3.69
C ILE A 415 -25.36 -7.35 2.30
N GLU A 416 -25.52 -8.68 2.22
CA GLU A 416 -25.68 -9.40 0.96
C GLU A 416 -26.64 -10.58 1.14
N THR A 417 -27.14 -11.08 0.00
CA THR A 417 -28.01 -12.25 -0.04
C THR A 417 -27.57 -13.24 -1.10
N GLY A 418 -27.91 -14.51 -0.91
CA GLY A 418 -27.71 -15.56 -1.89
C GLY A 418 -28.80 -16.62 -1.80
N THR A 419 -28.70 -17.64 -2.66
CA THR A 419 -29.63 -18.76 -2.69
C THR A 419 -28.86 -20.07 -2.91
N SER A 420 -29.28 -21.16 -2.25
CA SER A 420 -28.68 -22.47 -2.50
C SER A 420 -29.09 -23.07 -3.84
N LEU A 421 -28.16 -23.78 -4.48
CA LEU A 421 -28.31 -24.45 -5.76
C LEU A 421 -29.05 -25.79 -5.64
N SER A 422 -29.27 -26.48 -6.76
CA SER A 422 -29.97 -27.78 -6.80
C SER A 422 -29.31 -28.86 -5.94
N ASP A 423 -27.99 -28.83 -5.82
CA ASP A 423 -27.18 -29.71 -4.98
C ASP A 423 -27.03 -29.22 -3.53
N GLY A 424 -27.75 -28.16 -3.17
CA GLY A 424 -27.75 -27.55 -1.84
C GLY A 424 -26.56 -26.65 -1.56
N THR A 425 -25.59 -26.54 -2.46
CA THR A 425 -24.42 -25.67 -2.27
C THR A 425 -24.79 -24.19 -2.41
N TYR A 426 -23.98 -23.30 -1.84
CA TYR A 426 -24.12 -21.86 -2.05
C TYR A 426 -22.77 -21.16 -1.98
N GLU A 427 -22.72 -19.97 -2.57
CA GLU A 427 -21.63 -19.01 -2.44
C GLU A 427 -22.23 -17.60 -2.33
N VAL A 428 -21.73 -16.79 -1.40
CA VAL A 428 -22.11 -15.38 -1.25
C VAL A 428 -20.84 -14.53 -1.14
N SER A 429 -20.64 -13.62 -2.08
CA SER A 429 -19.58 -12.61 -2.00
C SER A 429 -19.92 -11.62 -0.90
N LEU A 430 -18.97 -11.31 -0.02
CA LEU A 430 -19.17 -10.42 1.11
C LEU A 430 -17.98 -9.49 1.27
N PRO A 431 -18.18 -8.21 1.66
CA PRO A 431 -17.08 -7.37 2.10
C PRO A 431 -16.28 -8.05 3.22
N ALA A 432 -14.95 -7.88 3.21
CA ALA A 432 -14.14 -8.42 4.28
C ALA A 432 -14.45 -7.71 5.61
N ALA A 433 -14.87 -8.50 6.60
CA ALA A 433 -15.24 -8.04 7.93
C ALA A 433 -15.38 -9.22 8.89
N SER A 434 -15.32 -8.92 10.18
CA SER A 434 -15.63 -9.85 11.25
C SER A 434 -17.08 -9.70 11.75
N ASN A 435 -17.55 -10.75 12.42
CA ASN A 435 -18.84 -10.81 13.14
C ASN A 435 -20.09 -10.68 12.25
N TYR A 436 -20.10 -11.36 11.10
CA TYR A 436 -21.34 -11.58 10.36
C TYR A 436 -22.24 -12.59 11.08
N GLU A 437 -23.55 -12.34 11.04
CA GLU A 437 -24.60 -13.31 11.31
C GLU A 437 -25.19 -13.76 9.97
N VAL A 438 -25.21 -15.06 9.67
CA VAL A 438 -25.77 -15.59 8.43
C VAL A 438 -27.06 -16.36 8.73
N ILE A 439 -28.14 -15.97 8.08
CA ILE A 439 -29.48 -16.53 8.26
C ILE A 439 -29.86 -17.35 7.03
N TYR A 440 -30.27 -18.60 7.25
CA TYR A 440 -30.71 -19.54 6.23
C TYR A 440 -32.21 -19.77 6.38
N SER A 441 -32.99 -19.44 5.36
CA SER A 441 -34.46 -19.51 5.42
C SER A 441 -35.05 -20.25 4.22
N LYS A 442 -35.94 -21.20 4.50
CA LYS A 442 -36.71 -21.93 3.48
C LYS A 442 -38.13 -22.15 3.99
N THR A 443 -39.13 -21.90 3.13
CA THR A 443 -40.53 -22.18 3.46
C THR A 443 -40.72 -23.63 3.92
N GLY A 444 -41.41 -23.82 5.05
CA GLY A 444 -41.62 -25.14 5.68
C GLY A 444 -40.55 -25.53 6.69
N TYR A 445 -39.48 -24.75 6.82
CA TYR A 445 -38.38 -24.98 7.75
C TYR A 445 -38.24 -23.82 8.74
N ILE A 446 -37.59 -24.11 9.86
CA ILE A 446 -37.17 -23.13 10.86
C ILE A 446 -35.89 -22.46 10.35
N SER A 447 -35.83 -21.14 10.40
CA SER A 447 -34.61 -20.40 10.02
C SER A 447 -33.44 -20.81 10.90
N ALA A 448 -32.29 -21.07 10.27
CA ALA A 448 -31.04 -21.35 10.96
C ALA A 448 -30.17 -20.10 10.97
N ASN A 449 -29.59 -19.77 12.12
CA ASN A 449 -28.67 -18.64 12.27
C ASN A 449 -27.27 -19.16 12.57
N TYR A 450 -26.27 -18.59 11.89
CA TYR A 450 -24.85 -18.87 12.11
C TYR A 450 -24.14 -17.60 12.55
N PHE A 451 -23.53 -17.62 13.73
CA PHE A 451 -22.93 -16.43 14.34
C PHE A 451 -21.42 -16.34 14.11
N ASN A 452 -20.88 -15.13 14.27
CA ASN A 452 -19.44 -14.85 14.33
C ASN A 452 -18.67 -15.30 13.07
N VAL A 453 -19.24 -15.13 11.88
CA VAL A 453 -18.55 -15.43 10.62
C VAL A 453 -17.58 -14.29 10.31
N ASN A 454 -16.32 -14.65 10.04
CA ASN A 454 -15.27 -13.71 9.66
C ASN A 454 -14.90 -13.94 8.20
N VAL A 455 -14.98 -12.89 7.38
CA VAL A 455 -14.66 -12.91 5.95
C VAL A 455 -13.38 -12.14 5.70
N GLN A 456 -12.43 -12.77 5.01
CA GLN A 456 -11.17 -12.17 4.58
C GLN A 456 -11.21 -11.85 3.08
N THR A 457 -10.50 -10.80 2.66
CA THR A 457 -10.40 -10.40 1.25
C THR A 457 -9.83 -11.52 0.40
N PHE A 458 -10.40 -11.74 -0.79
CA PHE A 458 -9.97 -12.72 -1.80
C PHE A 458 -9.97 -14.19 -1.36
N ASN A 459 -10.47 -14.49 -0.15
CA ASN A 459 -10.54 -15.85 0.40
C ASN A 459 -11.99 -16.33 0.50
N THR A 460 -12.17 -17.64 0.42
CA THR A 460 -13.43 -18.31 0.74
C THR A 460 -13.43 -18.79 2.19
N THR A 461 -14.41 -18.33 2.96
CA THR A 461 -14.71 -18.82 4.30
C THR A 461 -15.74 -19.93 4.20
N TYR A 462 -15.32 -21.17 4.43
CA TYR A 462 -16.23 -22.30 4.42
C TYR A 462 -17.01 -22.37 5.74
N ILE A 463 -18.33 -22.50 5.61
CA ILE A 463 -19.27 -22.71 6.71
C ILE A 463 -19.63 -24.20 6.73
N GLU A 464 -19.71 -24.80 7.92
CA GLU A 464 -20.16 -26.18 8.08
C GLU A 464 -21.54 -26.41 7.46
N THR A 465 -21.89 -27.68 7.19
CA THR A 465 -23.17 -28.04 6.60
C THR A 465 -24.34 -27.53 7.46
N ILE A 466 -25.19 -26.70 6.87
CA ILE A 466 -26.37 -26.17 7.55
C ILE A 466 -27.53 -27.15 7.39
N LEU A 467 -28.02 -27.69 8.50
CA LEU A 467 -29.17 -28.58 8.54
C LEU A 467 -30.46 -27.81 8.84
N GLN A 468 -31.32 -27.62 7.85
CA GLN A 468 -32.65 -27.02 8.05
C GLN A 468 -33.58 -28.02 8.73
N VAL A 469 -34.21 -27.59 9.82
CA VAL A 469 -35.17 -28.37 10.60
C VAL A 469 -36.59 -28.02 10.15
N GLN A 470 -37.43 -29.02 9.88
CA GLN A 470 -38.83 -28.79 9.52
C GLN A 470 -39.61 -28.13 10.67
N ASN A 471 -40.56 -27.25 10.33
CA ASN A 471 -41.42 -26.61 11.33
C ASN A 471 -42.23 -27.64 12.12
N SER A 472 -42.21 -27.52 13.44
CA SER A 472 -43.01 -28.33 14.35
C SER A 472 -43.25 -27.57 15.66
N THR A 473 -44.41 -27.76 16.27
CA THR A 473 -44.76 -27.22 17.59
C THR A 473 -44.48 -28.21 18.72
N MET A 474 -44.16 -29.47 18.39
CA MET A 474 -43.85 -30.49 19.37
C MET A 474 -42.36 -30.42 19.74
N PRO A 475 -42.01 -30.34 21.03
CA PRO A 475 -40.63 -30.47 21.46
C PRO A 475 -40.08 -31.87 21.14
N GLY A 476 -38.77 -31.97 20.95
CA GLY A 476 -38.04 -33.22 20.75
C GLY A 476 -36.97 -33.43 21.83
N SER A 477 -36.02 -34.31 21.51
CA SER A 477 -34.82 -34.54 22.31
C SER A 477 -33.58 -34.62 21.42
N ILE A 478 -32.42 -34.29 21.99
CA ILE A 478 -31.10 -34.35 21.34
C ILE A 478 -30.27 -35.37 22.12
N SER A 479 -29.64 -36.32 21.45
CA SER A 479 -28.76 -37.29 22.11
C SER A 479 -27.50 -37.61 21.30
N GLY A 480 -26.44 -38.01 22.00
CA GLY A 480 -25.15 -38.35 21.41
C GLY A 480 -24.16 -38.85 22.45
N ILE A 481 -22.92 -39.09 22.01
CA ILE A 481 -21.80 -39.52 22.84
C ILE A 481 -20.68 -38.48 22.71
N LEU A 482 -20.14 -38.05 23.85
CA LEU A 482 -18.93 -37.22 23.93
C LEU A 482 -17.72 -38.09 24.25
N THR A 483 -16.76 -38.17 23.33
CA THR A 483 -15.55 -38.99 23.48
C THR A 483 -14.29 -38.16 23.68
N ASN A 484 -13.27 -38.74 24.30
CA ASN A 484 -11.96 -38.16 24.43
C ASN A 484 -11.21 -38.28 23.09
N ALA A 485 -10.78 -37.16 22.54
CA ALA A 485 -10.12 -37.11 21.23
C ALA A 485 -8.82 -37.96 21.16
N THR A 486 -8.19 -38.29 22.29
CA THR A 486 -6.93 -39.05 22.33
C THR A 486 -7.08 -40.53 22.65
N THR A 487 -8.26 -40.96 23.12
CA THR A 487 -8.48 -42.36 23.50
C THR A 487 -9.67 -43.00 22.81
N GLY A 488 -10.56 -42.21 22.20
CA GLY A 488 -11.81 -42.67 21.60
C GLY A 488 -12.88 -43.07 22.63
N LEU A 489 -12.56 -43.05 23.93
CA LEU A 489 -13.47 -43.48 24.98
C LEU A 489 -14.42 -42.36 25.41
N GLY A 490 -15.66 -42.72 25.74
CA GLY A 490 -16.65 -41.78 26.25
C GLY A 490 -16.26 -41.15 27.59
N VAL A 491 -16.52 -39.85 27.75
CA VAL A 491 -16.10 -39.07 28.93
C VAL A 491 -17.29 -38.73 29.80
N GLN A 492 -17.30 -39.20 31.05
CA GLN A 492 -18.34 -38.89 32.03
C GLN A 492 -18.07 -37.55 32.76
N GLY A 493 -19.14 -36.88 33.21
CA GLY A 493 -19.04 -35.72 34.11
C GLY A 493 -18.74 -34.39 33.43
N ILE A 494 -18.82 -34.32 32.09
CA ILE A 494 -18.64 -33.08 31.33
C ILE A 494 -19.96 -32.29 31.35
N SER A 495 -19.87 -31.02 31.73
CA SER A 495 -21.01 -30.10 31.72
C SER A 495 -21.29 -29.62 30.30
N LEU A 496 -22.54 -29.78 29.86
CA LEU A 496 -23.00 -29.38 28.52
C LEU A 496 -24.05 -28.29 28.63
N LYS A 497 -23.82 -27.14 27.99
CA LYS A 497 -24.80 -26.04 27.88
C LYS A 497 -25.27 -25.90 26.43
N LEU A 498 -26.57 -25.92 26.22
CA LEU A 498 -27.20 -25.78 24.90
C LEU A 498 -27.55 -24.32 24.62
N ARG A 499 -27.17 -23.79 23.46
CA ARG A 499 -27.43 -22.40 23.02
C ARG A 499 -28.05 -22.41 21.63
N SER A 500 -28.99 -21.50 21.35
CA SER A 500 -29.66 -21.45 20.04
C SER A 500 -28.74 -20.94 18.93
N GLY A 501 -28.82 -21.56 17.75
CA GLY A 501 -28.04 -21.25 16.54
C GLY A 501 -26.68 -21.92 16.47
N TYR A 502 -26.07 -21.87 15.29
CA TYR A 502 -24.73 -22.38 15.00
C TYR A 502 -23.65 -21.39 15.45
N ASN A 503 -22.53 -21.93 15.94
CA ASN A 503 -21.38 -21.16 16.42
C ASN A 503 -21.74 -20.08 17.47
N ASN A 504 -22.79 -20.33 18.26
CA ASN A 504 -23.20 -19.45 19.34
C ASN A 504 -22.45 -19.82 20.63
N THR A 505 -21.41 -19.06 20.94
CA THR A 505 -20.50 -19.33 22.05
C THR A 505 -20.79 -18.52 23.32
N SER A 506 -21.82 -17.66 23.32
CA SER A 506 -22.15 -16.79 24.46
C SER A 506 -23.66 -16.54 24.61
N GLY A 507 -24.05 -15.67 25.53
CA GLY A 507 -25.46 -15.28 25.71
C GLY A 507 -26.29 -16.29 26.52
N THR A 508 -27.56 -16.45 26.14
CA THR A 508 -28.55 -17.24 26.90
C THR A 508 -28.34 -18.75 26.71
N VAL A 509 -28.40 -19.50 27.81
CA VAL A 509 -28.42 -20.96 27.81
C VAL A 509 -29.87 -21.43 27.77
N VAL A 510 -30.20 -22.31 26.82
CA VAL A 510 -31.53 -22.89 26.66
C VAL A 510 -31.78 -23.95 27.74
N THR A 511 -30.82 -24.86 27.91
CA THR A 511 -30.85 -25.92 28.91
C THR A 511 -29.44 -26.50 29.11
N THR A 512 -29.25 -27.30 30.15
CA THR A 512 -27.99 -27.95 30.47
C THR A 512 -28.17 -29.44 30.74
N THR A 513 -27.13 -30.23 30.51
CA THR A 513 -27.06 -31.63 30.93
C THR A 513 -25.62 -31.99 31.30
N THR A 514 -25.37 -33.22 31.70
CA THR A 514 -24.02 -33.72 32.00
C THR A 514 -23.84 -35.09 31.36
N THR A 515 -22.64 -35.38 30.86
CA THR A 515 -22.36 -36.69 30.27
C THR A 515 -22.38 -37.79 31.35
N LEU A 516 -23.01 -38.91 31.02
CA LEU A 516 -23.12 -40.10 31.87
C LEU A 516 -21.94 -41.06 31.62
N SER A 517 -21.96 -42.21 32.29
CA SER A 517 -21.00 -43.30 32.03
C SER A 517 -21.00 -43.66 30.54
N GLY A 518 -19.81 -43.82 29.96
CA GLY A 518 -19.65 -44.04 28.52
C GLY A 518 -19.85 -42.78 27.67
N GLY A 519 -19.93 -41.58 28.26
CA GLY A 519 -19.96 -40.30 27.54
C GLY A 519 -21.32 -39.91 26.95
N SER A 520 -22.36 -40.70 27.18
CA SER A 520 -23.69 -40.42 26.64
C SER A 520 -24.30 -39.16 27.26
N TYR A 521 -25.06 -38.40 26.47
CA TYR A 521 -25.79 -37.25 26.96
C TYR A 521 -27.17 -37.15 26.28
N THR A 522 -28.09 -36.46 26.94
CA THR A 522 -29.41 -36.16 26.37
C THR A 522 -29.92 -34.83 26.87
N PHE A 523 -30.44 -34.01 25.95
CA PHE A 523 -31.28 -32.86 26.25
C PHE A 523 -32.73 -33.22 25.94
N ASN A 524 -33.59 -33.12 26.94
CA ASN A 524 -35.03 -33.44 26.81
C ASN A 524 -35.85 -32.17 26.63
N ASN A 525 -37.02 -32.31 26.00
CA ASN A 525 -38.01 -31.24 25.85
C ASN A 525 -37.44 -29.97 25.16
N VAL A 526 -36.64 -30.17 24.12
CA VAL A 526 -35.98 -29.09 23.35
C VAL A 526 -36.88 -28.68 22.19
N GLN A 527 -37.05 -27.38 21.97
CA GLN A 527 -37.82 -26.90 20.82
C GLN A 527 -37.10 -27.25 19.50
N PRO A 528 -37.83 -27.53 18.41
CA PRO A 528 -37.19 -27.83 17.14
C PRO A 528 -36.31 -26.66 16.68
N GLY A 529 -35.14 -26.96 16.11
CA GLY A 529 -34.19 -25.93 15.67
C GLY A 529 -32.74 -26.39 15.70
N ASN A 530 -31.82 -25.45 15.48
CA ASN A 530 -30.37 -25.68 15.51
C ASN A 530 -29.74 -25.03 16.74
N TYR A 531 -28.70 -25.66 17.27
CA TYR A 531 -28.08 -25.27 18.52
C TYR A 531 -26.57 -25.50 18.49
N THR A 532 -25.87 -24.81 19.37
CA THR A 532 -24.46 -25.05 19.72
C THR A 532 -24.41 -25.60 21.14
N VAL A 533 -23.63 -26.65 21.36
CA VAL A 533 -23.32 -27.19 22.68
C VAL A 533 -21.94 -26.66 23.12
N GLU A 534 -21.88 -26.03 24.29
CA GLU A 534 -20.65 -25.71 25.01
C GLU A 534 -20.35 -26.87 25.97
N ALA A 535 -19.28 -27.62 25.72
CA ALA A 535 -18.83 -28.71 26.58
C ALA A 535 -17.60 -28.29 27.38
N SER A 536 -17.68 -28.41 28.71
CA SER A 536 -16.62 -27.98 29.63
C SER A 536 -16.50 -28.90 30.84
N GLY A 537 -15.27 -29.17 31.26
CA GLY A 537 -14.98 -30.04 32.41
C GLY A 537 -13.50 -30.02 32.78
N THR A 538 -13.20 -30.41 34.03
CA THR A 538 -11.84 -30.45 34.55
C THR A 538 -10.95 -31.38 33.72
N GLY A 539 -9.75 -30.90 33.34
CA GLY A 539 -8.79 -31.68 32.56
C GLY A 539 -9.05 -31.67 31.04
N TYR A 540 -10.01 -30.88 30.56
CA TYR A 540 -10.37 -30.81 29.14
C TYR A 540 -10.53 -29.38 28.63
N ASN A 541 -10.30 -29.19 27.33
CA ASN A 541 -10.43 -27.91 26.67
C ASN A 541 -11.91 -27.68 26.42
N THR A 542 -12.41 -26.49 26.75
CA THR A 542 -13.77 -26.12 26.37
C THR A 542 -13.90 -26.23 24.86
N THR A 543 -14.92 -26.97 24.41
CA THR A 543 -15.17 -27.22 22.98
C THR A 543 -16.62 -26.90 22.65
N TYR A 544 -16.83 -26.52 21.40
CA TYR A 544 -18.14 -26.20 20.85
C TYR A 544 -18.42 -27.11 19.65
N PHE A 545 -19.65 -27.58 19.57
CA PHE A 545 -20.13 -28.38 18.44
C PHE A 545 -21.61 -28.12 18.16
N SER A 546 -22.00 -28.27 16.91
CA SER A 546 -23.34 -27.95 16.42
C SER A 546 -24.24 -29.18 16.50
N VAL A 547 -25.49 -28.98 16.90
CA VAL A 547 -26.53 -30.02 17.00
C VAL A 547 -27.88 -29.48 16.51
N TYR A 548 -28.83 -30.36 16.23
CA TYR A 548 -30.19 -30.02 15.82
C TYR A 548 -31.25 -30.83 16.58
N CYS A 549 -32.47 -30.31 16.68
CA CYS A 549 -33.62 -31.00 17.25
C CYS A 549 -34.77 -31.04 16.25
N VAL A 550 -35.24 -32.24 15.90
CA VAL A 550 -36.47 -32.46 15.13
C VAL A 550 -37.63 -32.71 16.09
N GLY A 551 -38.74 -31.98 15.92
CA GLY A 551 -39.87 -32.04 16.84
C GLY A 551 -40.54 -33.41 16.93
N GLY A 552 -40.97 -33.79 18.14
CA GLY A 552 -41.64 -35.06 18.41
C GLY A 552 -40.77 -36.31 18.30
N THR A 553 -39.45 -36.17 18.11
CA THR A 553 -38.53 -37.31 17.94
C THR A 553 -37.26 -37.15 18.79
N ASN A 554 -36.45 -38.22 18.85
CA ASN A 554 -35.07 -38.14 19.35
C ASN A 554 -34.12 -37.95 18.16
N SER A 555 -33.46 -36.79 18.12
CA SER A 555 -32.37 -36.50 17.19
C SER A 555 -31.06 -37.06 17.77
N GLY A 556 -30.84 -38.35 17.56
CA GLY A 556 -29.68 -39.09 18.07
C GLY A 556 -28.43 -39.02 17.20
N ASN A 557 -27.39 -39.74 17.62
CA ASN A 557 -26.08 -39.85 16.96
C ASN A 557 -25.38 -38.50 16.70
N GLN A 558 -25.62 -37.50 17.56
CA GLN A 558 -24.95 -36.20 17.45
C GLN A 558 -23.63 -36.22 18.23
N ASN A 559 -22.74 -37.12 17.84
CA ASN A 559 -21.50 -37.35 18.57
C ASN A 559 -20.53 -36.18 18.45
N ALA A 560 -19.69 -36.01 19.46
CA ALA A 560 -18.67 -34.97 19.49
C ALA A 560 -17.45 -35.43 20.26
N THR A 561 -16.37 -34.67 20.14
CA THR A 561 -15.12 -34.94 20.85
C THR A 561 -14.69 -33.80 21.75
N ILE A 562 -13.98 -34.16 22.82
CA ILE A 562 -13.36 -33.22 23.74
C ILE A 562 -11.87 -33.56 23.92
N THR A 563 -11.03 -32.53 23.81
CA THR A 563 -9.57 -32.69 23.85
C THR A 563 -9.04 -32.51 25.28
N PRO A 564 -8.24 -33.45 25.82
CA PRO A 564 -7.65 -33.30 27.16
C PRO A 564 -6.60 -32.18 27.21
N ASN A 565 -6.49 -31.53 28.37
CA ASN A 565 -5.54 -30.45 28.64
C ASN A 565 -4.22 -30.98 29.20
N GLY A 566 -3.17 -30.18 29.06
CA GLY A 566 -1.92 -30.39 29.81
C GLY A 566 -1.07 -31.57 29.30
N GLN A 567 -1.28 -31.97 28.05
CA GLN A 567 -0.43 -32.93 27.35
C GLN A 567 0.75 -32.18 26.70
N ASN A 568 1.97 -32.72 26.80
CA ASN A 568 3.15 -32.18 26.13
C ASN A 568 3.09 -32.48 24.63
N PHE A 569 2.31 -31.70 23.88
CA PHE A 569 2.28 -31.76 22.42
C PHE A 569 2.40 -30.35 21.83
N GLN A 570 2.94 -30.28 20.61
CA GLN A 570 2.98 -29.04 19.86
C GLN A 570 1.70 -28.85 19.06
N TRP A 571 1.29 -29.86 18.29
CA TRP A 571 0.07 -29.81 17.49
C TRP A 571 -0.83 -31.01 17.71
N ARG A 572 -2.13 -30.79 17.69
CA ARG A 572 -3.15 -31.85 17.64
C ARG A 572 -4.18 -31.51 16.61
N ILE A 573 -4.52 -32.48 15.77
CA ILE A 573 -5.48 -32.31 14.69
C ILE A 573 -6.56 -33.36 14.87
N VAL A 574 -7.81 -32.91 14.98
CA VAL A 574 -8.98 -33.75 15.23
C VAL A 574 -9.91 -33.65 14.03
N LEU A 575 -10.18 -34.78 13.38
CA LEU A 575 -11.13 -34.95 12.30
C LEU A 575 -12.40 -35.61 12.84
N THR A 576 -13.55 -35.04 12.53
CA THR A 576 -14.88 -35.64 12.75
C THR A 576 -15.72 -35.50 11.49
N TRP A 577 -16.65 -36.41 11.23
CA TRP A 577 -17.54 -36.34 10.06
C TRP A 577 -18.94 -36.88 10.37
N GLY A 578 -19.79 -37.01 9.36
CA GLY A 578 -21.12 -37.60 9.48
C GLY A 578 -21.12 -39.12 9.34
N VAL A 579 -22.28 -39.66 8.97
CA VAL A 579 -22.49 -41.10 8.75
C VAL A 579 -21.98 -41.59 7.38
N ASN A 580 -21.85 -40.69 6.41
CA ASN A 580 -21.41 -41.03 5.05
C ASN A 580 -20.27 -40.10 4.64
N PRO A 581 -19.16 -40.61 4.09
CA PRO A 581 -18.81 -42.03 4.02
C PRO A 581 -18.55 -42.61 5.42
N SER A 582 -18.49 -43.95 5.52
CA SER A 582 -18.29 -44.63 6.80
C SER A 582 -16.90 -44.41 7.37
N ASP A 583 -15.91 -44.20 6.52
CA ASP A 583 -14.50 -44.22 6.87
C ASP A 583 -13.73 -43.09 6.15
N LEU A 584 -13.22 -42.14 6.93
CA LEU A 584 -12.40 -41.01 6.51
C LEU A 584 -11.07 -41.02 7.27
N ASP A 585 -9.98 -41.33 6.57
CA ASP A 585 -8.64 -41.44 7.12
C ASP A 585 -7.94 -40.07 7.26
N ALA A 586 -7.22 -39.88 8.37
CA ALA A 586 -6.32 -38.79 8.64
C ALA A 586 -4.91 -39.10 8.14
N HIS A 587 -4.37 -38.17 7.35
CA HIS A 587 -3.04 -38.25 6.77
C HIS A 587 -2.22 -37.05 7.21
N PHE A 588 -1.10 -37.28 7.91
CA PHE A 588 -0.20 -36.21 8.32
C PHE A 588 1.23 -36.49 7.87
N THR A 589 1.77 -35.57 7.07
CA THR A 589 3.14 -35.67 6.55
C THR A 589 3.97 -34.48 6.99
N GLY A 590 5.27 -34.67 7.18
CA GLY A 590 6.18 -33.59 7.57
C GLY A 590 7.64 -33.97 7.39
N PRO A 591 8.57 -33.01 7.53
CA PRO A 591 9.99 -33.23 7.36
C PRO A 591 10.58 -34.16 8.44
N LEU A 592 11.64 -34.89 8.07
CA LEU A 592 12.50 -35.64 8.99
C LEU A 592 13.88 -34.98 9.11
N THR A 593 14.52 -35.12 10.27
CA THR A 593 15.84 -34.53 10.55
C THR A 593 16.94 -35.06 9.61
N GLU A 594 16.84 -36.33 9.20
CA GLU A 594 17.79 -37.00 8.30
C GLU A 594 17.53 -36.72 6.81
N GLY A 595 16.52 -35.91 6.49
CA GLY A 595 16.02 -35.70 5.13
C GLY A 595 14.82 -36.60 4.79
N GLY A 596 14.07 -36.23 3.75
CA GLY A 596 12.81 -36.88 3.40
C GLY A 596 11.63 -36.44 4.27
N ARG A 597 10.54 -37.20 4.22
CA ARG A 597 9.29 -36.91 4.93
C ARG A 597 8.75 -38.14 5.65
N PHE A 598 8.19 -37.93 6.83
CA PHE A 598 7.38 -38.94 7.49
C PHE A 598 5.94 -38.89 6.98
N HIS A 599 5.20 -39.97 7.20
CA HIS A 599 3.77 -40.06 6.95
C HIS A 599 3.11 -40.86 8.08
N ILE A 600 2.30 -40.17 8.89
CA ILE A 600 1.45 -40.75 9.92
C ILE A 600 0.05 -40.93 9.32
N TYR A 601 -0.41 -42.18 9.30
CA TYR A 601 -1.74 -42.60 8.84
C TYR A 601 -2.02 -44.03 9.34
N TYR A 602 -3.18 -44.60 9.00
CA TYR A 602 -3.61 -45.94 9.41
C TYR A 602 -2.50 -47.01 9.40
N ALA A 603 -1.73 -47.14 8.31
CA ALA A 603 -0.71 -48.20 8.20
C ALA A 603 0.63 -47.86 8.88
N ASN A 604 0.87 -46.59 9.21
CA ASN A 604 2.05 -46.14 9.94
C ASN A 604 1.65 -45.15 11.05
N ARG A 605 1.11 -45.69 12.14
CA ARG A 605 0.45 -44.91 13.20
C ARG A 605 1.41 -44.17 14.11
N THR A 606 2.72 -44.43 14.04
CA THR A 606 3.69 -43.84 14.97
C THR A 606 5.02 -43.60 14.27
N VAL A 607 5.53 -42.38 14.40
CA VAL A 607 6.87 -42.01 13.99
C VAL A 607 7.62 -41.60 15.26
N SER A 608 8.59 -42.43 15.65
CA SER A 608 9.31 -42.29 16.93
C SER A 608 9.88 -40.88 17.11
N GLY A 609 9.60 -40.26 18.26
CA GLY A 609 10.05 -38.91 18.60
C GLY A 609 9.33 -37.77 17.85
N VAL A 610 8.49 -38.07 16.86
CA VAL A 610 7.79 -37.06 16.04
C VAL A 610 6.32 -36.95 16.44
N GLY A 611 5.55 -38.03 16.31
CA GLY A 611 4.10 -38.00 16.52
C GLY A 611 3.42 -39.33 16.23
N PHE A 612 2.10 -39.37 16.42
CA PHE A 612 1.30 -40.59 16.27
C PHE A 612 -0.18 -40.30 15.99
N LEU A 613 -0.88 -41.31 15.46
CA LEU A 613 -2.33 -41.38 15.30
C LEU A 613 -2.94 -41.92 16.61
N ASP A 614 -3.51 -41.02 17.42
CA ASP A 614 -4.12 -41.31 18.71
C ASP A 614 -5.36 -42.21 18.58
N VAL A 615 -6.28 -41.81 17.69
CA VAL A 615 -7.57 -42.47 17.46
C VAL A 615 -7.80 -42.59 15.97
N ASP A 616 -8.38 -43.72 15.59
CA ASP A 616 -8.55 -44.22 14.25
C ASP A 616 -9.94 -44.90 14.22
N ASP A 617 -10.94 -44.22 13.65
CA ASP A 617 -12.33 -44.70 13.63
C ASP A 617 -12.71 -45.11 12.20
N VAL A 618 -13.14 -46.36 12.04
CA VAL A 618 -13.41 -46.96 10.73
C VAL A 618 -14.91 -47.13 10.42
N THR A 619 -15.81 -46.57 11.25
CA THR A 619 -17.24 -46.92 11.21
C THR A 619 -18.23 -45.78 11.05
N SER A 620 -17.87 -44.53 11.37
CA SER A 620 -18.55 -43.24 11.04
C SER A 620 -18.36 -42.25 12.18
N TYR A 621 -18.70 -40.97 11.98
CA TYR A 621 -18.70 -39.92 13.00
C TYR A 621 -17.32 -39.50 13.53
N GLY A 622 -16.31 -40.35 13.36
CA GLY A 622 -15.00 -40.17 13.92
C GLY A 622 -14.99 -40.27 15.46
N PRO A 623 -13.93 -39.80 16.12
CA PRO A 623 -12.85 -39.02 15.52
C PRO A 623 -11.73 -39.85 14.91
N GLU A 624 -10.98 -39.18 14.04
CA GLU A 624 -9.56 -39.47 13.91
C GLU A 624 -8.74 -38.34 14.52
N THR A 625 -7.67 -38.68 15.23
CA THR A 625 -6.85 -37.67 15.91
C THR A 625 -5.37 -37.99 15.77
N ILE A 626 -4.61 -36.99 15.32
CA ILE A 626 -3.15 -37.06 15.23
C ILE A 626 -2.54 -36.04 16.19
N THR A 627 -1.55 -36.49 16.96
CA THR A 627 -0.74 -35.65 17.87
C THR A 627 0.70 -35.58 17.36
N LEU A 628 1.22 -34.36 17.20
CA LEU A 628 2.62 -34.07 16.92
C LEU A 628 3.30 -33.57 18.20
N LEU A 629 4.36 -34.26 18.60
CA LEU A 629 5.16 -33.97 19.78
C LEU A 629 6.23 -32.92 19.49
N ASN A 630 6.99 -33.11 18.41
CA ASN A 630 8.14 -32.28 18.06
C ASN A 630 8.10 -31.87 16.59
N GLN A 631 8.04 -30.57 16.36
CA GLN A 631 8.16 -29.93 15.06
C GLN A 631 9.61 -29.50 14.83
N ILE A 632 10.10 -29.75 13.62
CA ILE A 632 11.35 -29.18 13.09
C ILE A 632 10.99 -28.19 11.97
N ALA A 633 11.96 -27.36 11.56
CA ALA A 633 11.73 -26.41 10.46
C ALA A 633 11.31 -27.14 9.16
N GLY A 634 10.22 -26.67 8.55
CA GLY A 634 9.70 -27.18 7.29
C GLY A 634 8.17 -27.26 7.27
N VAL A 635 7.64 -27.78 6.16
CA VAL A 635 6.20 -27.77 5.86
C VAL A 635 5.57 -29.11 6.23
N TYR A 636 4.62 -29.07 7.17
CA TYR A 636 3.76 -30.17 7.54
C TYR A 636 2.43 -30.05 6.78
N ARG A 637 1.84 -31.17 6.36
CA ARG A 637 0.56 -31.17 5.63
C ARG A 637 -0.40 -32.17 6.25
N TYR A 638 -1.61 -31.69 6.51
CA TYR A 638 -2.74 -32.53 6.93
C TYR A 638 -3.71 -32.73 5.77
N SER A 639 -4.17 -33.96 5.57
CA SER A 639 -5.12 -34.34 4.52
C SER A 639 -6.13 -35.35 5.05
N VAL A 640 -7.32 -35.35 4.47
CA VAL A 640 -8.39 -36.30 4.76
C VAL A 640 -8.64 -37.14 3.53
N HIS A 641 -8.61 -38.46 3.67
CA HIS A 641 -8.80 -39.40 2.57
C HIS A 641 -10.10 -40.18 2.77
N ASP A 642 -10.97 -40.19 1.76
CA ASP A 642 -12.17 -41.01 1.72
C ASP A 642 -11.80 -42.44 1.38
N TYR A 643 -11.42 -43.21 2.41
CA TYR A 643 -11.01 -44.60 2.27
C TYR A 643 -12.15 -45.46 1.72
N THR A 644 -13.38 -45.20 2.17
CA THR A 644 -14.59 -45.90 1.72
C THR A 644 -14.70 -45.86 0.20
N ASN A 645 -14.50 -44.69 -0.41
CA ASN A 645 -14.68 -44.47 -1.84
C ASN A 645 -13.38 -44.34 -2.63
N ARG A 646 -12.23 -44.69 -2.05
CA ARG A 646 -10.89 -44.43 -2.61
C ARG A 646 -10.67 -44.88 -4.06
N ASN A 647 -11.34 -45.93 -4.51
CA ASN A 647 -11.20 -46.47 -5.87
C ASN A 647 -12.08 -45.76 -6.91
N LEU A 648 -12.93 -44.81 -6.50
CA LEU A 648 -13.75 -44.04 -7.43
C LEU A 648 -12.92 -42.91 -8.06
N THR A 649 -13.11 -42.70 -9.36
CA THR A 649 -12.54 -41.57 -10.12
C THR A 649 -13.50 -40.39 -10.26
N SER A 650 -14.71 -40.53 -9.71
CA SER A 650 -15.72 -39.48 -9.57
C SER A 650 -16.53 -39.74 -8.30
N SER A 651 -16.43 -38.85 -7.32
CA SER A 651 -17.15 -38.95 -6.05
C SER A 651 -17.30 -37.58 -5.40
N PHE A 652 -18.48 -37.31 -4.85
CA PHE A 652 -18.75 -36.13 -4.01
C PHE A 652 -18.92 -36.51 -2.54
N ALA A 653 -18.76 -37.78 -2.18
CA ALA A 653 -19.03 -38.30 -0.84
C ALA A 653 -18.21 -37.56 0.23
N LEU A 654 -16.91 -37.34 -0.04
CA LEU A 654 -16.05 -36.55 0.84
C LEU A 654 -16.56 -35.11 1.07
N SER A 655 -16.91 -34.38 0.00
CA SER A 655 -17.45 -33.01 0.14
C SER A 655 -18.83 -32.95 0.81
N ASN A 656 -19.56 -34.07 0.82
CA ASN A 656 -20.88 -34.21 1.43
C ASN A 656 -20.84 -34.85 2.82
N SER A 657 -19.64 -35.10 3.35
CA SER A 657 -19.44 -35.84 4.59
C SER A 657 -19.72 -35.05 5.86
N SER A 658 -19.91 -33.74 5.74
CA SER A 658 -19.92 -32.81 6.88
C SER A 658 -18.64 -32.91 7.74
N ALA A 659 -17.52 -33.32 7.14
CA ALA A 659 -16.24 -33.38 7.83
C ALA A 659 -15.80 -32.00 8.34
N ILE A 660 -15.25 -31.98 9.55
CA ILE A 660 -14.67 -30.82 10.20
C ILE A 660 -13.31 -31.22 10.77
N VAL A 661 -12.28 -30.45 10.44
CA VAL A 661 -10.93 -30.60 10.99
C VAL A 661 -10.63 -29.46 11.94
N LYS A 662 -10.32 -29.76 13.20
CA LYS A 662 -9.90 -28.79 14.22
C LYS A 662 -8.42 -28.94 14.52
N VAL A 663 -7.68 -27.84 14.41
CA VAL A 663 -6.22 -27.79 14.64
C VAL A 663 -5.92 -27.04 15.93
N TYR A 664 -5.29 -27.72 16.89
CA TYR A 664 -4.91 -27.19 18.19
C TYR A 664 -3.39 -27.03 18.27
N LYS A 665 -2.94 -25.94 18.90
CA LYS A 665 -1.55 -25.75 19.33
C LYS A 665 -1.51 -25.66 20.84
N GLY A 666 -0.89 -26.64 21.50
CA GLY A 666 -1.12 -26.87 22.93
C GLY A 666 -2.61 -26.88 23.26
N ASN A 667 -3.03 -26.16 24.30
CA ASN A 667 -4.44 -26.11 24.73
C ASN A 667 -5.34 -25.16 23.90
N THR A 668 -4.83 -24.53 22.85
CA THR A 668 -5.56 -23.48 22.11
C THR A 668 -6.02 -24.00 20.75
N LEU A 669 -7.32 -23.88 20.45
CA LEU A 669 -7.83 -24.08 19.09
C LEU A 669 -7.33 -22.94 18.19
N ARG A 670 -6.62 -23.29 17.11
CA ARG A 670 -5.98 -22.33 16.19
C ARG A 670 -6.74 -22.19 14.87
N ALA A 671 -7.37 -23.26 14.39
CA ALA A 671 -8.15 -23.25 13.16
C ALA A 671 -9.23 -24.34 13.16
N THR A 672 -10.31 -24.08 12.43
CA THR A 672 -11.37 -25.04 12.12
C THR A 672 -11.59 -25.01 10.61
N PHE A 673 -11.56 -26.16 9.98
CA PHE A 673 -11.79 -26.34 8.54
C PHE A 673 -13.01 -27.23 8.33
N PRO A 674 -14.18 -26.65 8.00
CA PRO A 674 -15.26 -27.42 7.42
C PRO A 674 -14.89 -27.86 6.00
N VAL A 675 -15.33 -29.06 5.61
CA VAL A 675 -15.07 -29.58 4.27
C VAL A 675 -15.72 -28.68 3.20
N PRO A 676 -14.96 -28.25 2.17
CA PRO A 676 -15.53 -27.51 1.05
C PRO A 676 -16.63 -28.30 0.33
N PRO A 677 -17.82 -27.72 0.12
CA PRO A 677 -18.95 -28.41 -0.50
C PRO A 677 -18.79 -28.50 -2.03
N GLY A 678 -19.49 -29.46 -2.64
CA GLY A 678 -19.59 -29.58 -4.10
C GLY A 678 -18.28 -29.94 -4.80
N GLN A 679 -17.30 -30.45 -4.07
CA GLN A 679 -15.99 -30.82 -4.61
C GLN A 679 -15.96 -32.30 -4.98
N GLY A 680 -15.52 -32.60 -6.20
CA GLY A 680 -15.25 -33.97 -6.62
C GLY A 680 -13.86 -34.41 -6.17
N GLY A 681 -13.76 -35.54 -5.47
CA GLY A 681 -12.48 -36.10 -5.04
C GLY A 681 -12.61 -37.16 -3.96
N THR A 682 -11.54 -37.94 -3.79
CA THR A 682 -11.37 -38.87 -2.66
C THR A 682 -10.29 -38.40 -1.68
N LEU A 683 -9.50 -37.38 -2.01
CA LEU A 683 -8.51 -36.77 -1.12
C LEU A 683 -8.77 -35.27 -1.00
N TRP A 684 -8.89 -34.79 0.23
CA TRP A 684 -8.92 -33.37 0.56
C TRP A 684 -7.62 -32.97 1.27
N LYS A 685 -6.83 -32.13 0.62
CA LYS A 685 -5.68 -31.47 1.25
C LYS A 685 -6.22 -30.27 2.03
N VAL A 686 -6.16 -30.37 3.36
CA VAL A 686 -6.84 -29.42 4.26
C VAL A 686 -5.99 -28.17 4.44
N CYS A 687 -4.80 -28.33 5.00
CA CYS A 687 -3.91 -27.24 5.34
C CYS A 687 -2.44 -27.68 5.39
N GLU A 688 -1.57 -26.68 5.35
CA GLU A 688 -0.17 -26.82 5.71
C GLU A 688 0.15 -26.04 6.97
N ILE A 689 1.14 -26.52 7.71
CA ILE A 689 1.65 -25.88 8.91
C ILE A 689 3.16 -25.67 8.68
N SER A 690 3.61 -24.42 8.76
CA SER A 690 5.02 -24.07 8.76
C SER A 690 5.27 -23.11 9.92
N ASP A 691 6.23 -23.47 10.76
CA ASP A 691 6.46 -22.81 12.06
C ASP A 691 5.14 -22.74 12.87
N ASP A 692 4.63 -21.54 13.10
CA ASP A 692 3.42 -21.29 13.90
C ASP A 692 2.19 -20.91 13.05
N ASN A 693 2.35 -20.89 11.73
CA ASN A 693 1.35 -20.44 10.78
C ASN A 693 0.63 -21.63 10.12
N ILE A 694 -0.69 -21.50 9.98
CA ILE A 694 -1.54 -22.48 9.30
C ILE A 694 -1.99 -21.87 7.97
N PHE A 695 -1.67 -22.53 6.87
CA PHE A 695 -2.02 -22.13 5.52
C PHE A 695 -3.15 -23.04 5.00
N PRO A 696 -4.38 -22.53 4.79
CA PRO A 696 -5.46 -23.30 4.20
C PRO A 696 -5.09 -23.73 2.77
N LEU A 697 -5.34 -24.99 2.41
CA LEU A 697 -5.17 -25.48 1.03
C LEU A 697 -6.53 -25.69 0.36
N ASN A 698 -7.42 -26.45 1.01
CA ASN A 698 -8.76 -26.77 0.51
C ASN A 698 -8.83 -27.30 -0.93
N THR A 699 -7.86 -28.12 -1.33
CA THR A 699 -7.82 -28.71 -2.67
C THR A 699 -8.24 -30.18 -2.67
N PHE A 700 -8.92 -30.60 -3.73
CA PHE A 700 -9.44 -31.95 -3.90
C PHE A 700 -8.74 -32.67 -5.04
N SER A 701 -8.54 -33.97 -4.88
CA SER A 701 -7.93 -34.84 -5.89
C SER A 701 -8.43 -36.28 -5.70
N TYR A 702 -8.03 -37.18 -6.59
CA TYR A 702 -8.35 -38.60 -6.50
C TYR A 702 -7.10 -39.40 -6.17
N VAL A 703 -7.14 -40.14 -5.06
CA VAL A 703 -6.09 -41.07 -4.67
C VAL A 703 -6.74 -42.39 -4.26
N SER A 704 -6.27 -43.50 -4.82
CA SER A 704 -6.76 -44.84 -4.47
C SER A 704 -5.90 -45.55 -3.43
N ASN A 705 -4.58 -45.35 -3.49
CA ASN A 705 -3.63 -45.93 -2.55
C ASN A 705 -3.25 -44.91 -1.46
N PRO A 706 -3.64 -45.13 -0.19
CA PRO A 706 -3.33 -44.21 0.90
C PRO A 706 -1.82 -43.94 1.08
N ALA A 707 -0.96 -44.90 0.72
CA ALA A 707 0.50 -44.77 0.83
C ALA A 707 1.11 -43.74 -0.13
N PHE A 708 0.37 -43.26 -1.14
CA PHE A 708 0.84 -42.22 -2.07
C PHE A 708 0.47 -40.80 -1.63
N ILE A 709 -0.15 -40.65 -0.46
CA ILE A 709 -0.46 -39.34 0.14
C ILE A 709 0.79 -38.82 0.87
N THR A 710 1.90 -38.69 0.15
CA THR A 710 3.25 -38.46 0.72
C THR A 710 3.91 -37.17 0.24
N SER A 711 3.19 -36.34 -0.53
CA SER A 711 3.56 -35.02 -1.07
C SER A 711 4.68 -35.01 -2.13
N MET A 712 4.29 -34.83 -3.39
CA MET A 712 4.85 -33.87 -4.36
C MET A 712 4.23 -34.19 -5.73
N GLU A 713 3.25 -33.39 -6.15
CA GLU A 713 3.02 -33.15 -7.57
C GLU A 713 2.86 -31.63 -7.76
N ASP A 714 3.74 -31.11 -8.63
CA ASP A 714 3.87 -29.80 -9.27
C ASP A 714 3.91 -28.49 -8.46
N GLY A 715 5.15 -27.95 -8.36
CA GLY A 715 5.42 -26.63 -8.91
C GLY A 715 4.91 -25.40 -8.18
N MET A 716 5.31 -25.17 -6.93
CA MET A 716 5.54 -23.81 -6.39
C MET A 716 6.30 -23.91 -5.06
N ILE A 717 7.62 -24.02 -5.15
CA ILE A 717 8.50 -23.59 -4.06
C ILE A 717 8.96 -22.19 -4.47
N VAL A 718 8.45 -21.16 -3.79
CA VAL A 718 9.19 -19.91 -3.69
C VAL A 718 10.25 -20.17 -2.63
N PRO A 719 11.56 -20.21 -2.96
CA PRO A 719 12.56 -20.45 -1.95
C PRO A 719 12.69 -19.16 -1.11
N PHE A 720 12.36 -19.26 0.18
CA PHE A 720 12.87 -18.32 1.17
C PHE A 720 14.40 -18.49 1.21
N GLU A 721 15.13 -17.53 0.64
CA GLU A 721 16.58 -17.46 0.82
C GLU A 721 16.88 -17.25 2.31
N LYS A 722 17.59 -18.22 2.89
CA LYS A 722 18.27 -18.04 4.17
C LYS A 722 19.29 -16.92 4.00
N HIS A 723 19.07 -15.79 4.66
CA HIS A 723 20.14 -14.87 5.04
C HIS A 723 21.23 -15.67 5.76
N LYS A 724 22.34 -15.94 5.06
CA LYS A 724 23.60 -16.29 5.70
C LYS A 724 24.26 -14.99 6.12
N ASP A 725 24.25 -14.73 7.42
CA ASP A 725 25.21 -13.86 8.05
C ASP A 725 26.63 -14.40 7.77
N ASN A 726 27.34 -13.75 6.85
CA ASN A 726 28.77 -13.92 6.71
C ASN A 726 29.46 -12.83 7.54
N LYS A 727 29.77 -13.18 8.81
CA LYS A 727 30.84 -12.54 9.57
C LYS A 727 32.05 -13.47 9.62
N GLY A 728 33.16 -13.02 9.02
CA GLY A 728 34.52 -13.30 9.48
C GLY A 728 35.27 -14.48 8.86
N ARG A 729 36.03 -14.25 7.80
CA ARG A 729 37.50 -13.99 7.85
C ARG A 729 38.02 -13.60 6.48
#